data_AF-A0A9U8DTF7-F1
#
_entry.id   AF-A0A9U8DTF7-F1
#
_cell.length_a   1.000
_cell.length_b   1.000
_cell.length_c   1.000
_cell.angle_alpha   90.00
_cell.angle_beta   90.00
_cell.angle_gamma   90.00
#
_symmetry.space_group_name_H-M   'P 1'
#
loop_
_entity.id
_entity.type
_entity.pdbx_description
1 polymer ?
#
loop_
_entity_poly.entity_id
_entity_poly.type
_entity_poly.pdbx_seq_one_letter_code
_entity_poly.pdbx_strand_id
1 'polypeptide(L)'
;MGNPGSGKTTTGKIVAQVLGKRSFDIDDDLLTPVWGTSVANKLSDLGEERFLEEEGQVLSTLDVQDTIVSLSGSNPLVYNAMAKIGEQGIFIYLDATNETILNRQKAMKVDRIVGMASGATLEDVINSRRRCYEDWYDIRVLVHPNDTKQEIAEKVLNAIDKFQHDPGHRSTRQVDKGLNTVTFLETVLQGIAPDGGLYVRGGLRPQLTLEDISRLVNLNYRERALRLLEPWIHPLDISPQELRDYINDSYSDRMFEGPDLAPVVHLKEKQYIQELFHGPTASFKDWALQLMPKFFTRAVKELSQNNVKYLILTATSGDTGSATLDGFSRHAADVNVGVMVLYPFGNISDIQRWQTTSIEGKNIHVVGVKGDFDFCQQAVKKIFRDSKLIETLDLCKLSAANSINWGRLLPQTLYHASAYLNLVRDCKISLGDHVDYCVPTGNFGNILSAFYVKEMGFPIRKLICASNENNILMEFLQTGIYRPSAFTLKKTISPSIDIIQSSNLERLLYHLSEEDSHMISNFYSNLTNTGAFKVNNRMKEKLSALFATGYATESNTKCSISNIFKETGYLMDPHTAVAQYVASQHGDMTTVISGTAHHGKFCDNILPIIDPSGDISSLSVKDLISRASKVTTRPHMNTFLQSMVQKNVLHKDVVPADYNEIVDIVVNFAKKL
;
A
#
# COMPACT_ATOMS: atom_id res chain seq x y z
N MET A 1 3.31 22.46 16.60
CA MET A 1 4.33 23.13 15.74
C MET A 1 3.77 23.44 14.36
N GLY A 2 4.48 24.27 13.58
CA GLY A 2 4.15 24.60 12.20
C GLY A 2 4.74 25.94 11.76
N ASN A 3 4.64 26.26 10.47
CA ASN A 3 5.18 27.50 9.93
C ASN A 3 4.53 28.73 10.60
N PRO A 4 5.23 29.87 10.73
CA PRO A 4 4.60 31.13 11.14
C PRO A 4 3.36 31.42 10.27
N GLY A 5 2.22 31.76 10.87
CA GLY A 5 0.94 31.89 10.15
C GLY A 5 0.06 30.63 10.08
N SER A 6 0.56 29.48 10.53
CA SER A 6 -0.24 28.23 10.67
C SER A 6 -1.35 28.32 11.74
N GLY A 7 -1.23 29.24 12.71
CA GLY A 7 -2.19 29.39 13.81
C GLY A 7 -1.77 28.77 15.14
N LYS A 8 -0.61 28.10 15.19
CA LYS A 8 0.02 27.45 16.36
C LYS A 8 -0.37 28.02 17.73
N THR A 9 0.03 29.26 18.04
CA THR A 9 -0.18 29.89 19.35
C THR A 9 -1.66 30.08 19.69
N THR A 10 -2.48 30.48 18.72
CA THR A 10 -3.92 30.69 18.98
C THR A 10 -4.64 29.37 19.16
N THR A 11 -4.37 28.40 18.29
CA THR A 11 -4.92 27.04 18.40
C THR A 11 -4.50 26.39 19.72
N GLY A 12 -3.22 26.51 20.10
CA GLY A 12 -2.70 25.97 21.36
C GLY A 12 -3.42 26.50 22.59
N LYS A 13 -3.73 27.81 22.63
CA LYS A 13 -4.51 28.42 23.73
C LYS A 13 -5.94 27.87 23.82
N ILE A 14 -6.63 27.72 22.69
CA ILE A 14 -7.99 27.17 22.64
C ILE A 14 -7.99 25.70 23.09
N VAL A 15 -7.08 24.88 22.55
CA VAL A 15 -6.95 23.47 22.91
C VAL A 15 -6.63 23.30 24.39
N ALA A 16 -5.70 24.09 24.94
CA ALA A 16 -5.38 24.09 26.36
C ALA A 16 -6.61 24.41 27.22
N GLN A 17 -7.38 25.43 26.85
CA GLN A 17 -8.60 25.80 27.55
C GLN A 17 -9.64 24.66 27.54
N VAL A 18 -9.87 24.02 26.38
CA VAL A 18 -10.85 22.92 26.25
C VAL A 18 -10.42 21.70 27.07
N LEU A 19 -9.14 21.37 27.07
CA LEU A 19 -8.59 20.23 27.81
C LEU A 19 -8.35 20.52 29.31
N GLY A 20 -8.56 21.76 29.77
CA GLY A 20 -8.24 22.16 31.13
C GLY A 20 -6.73 22.15 31.45
N LYS A 21 -5.88 22.27 30.44
CA LYS A 21 -4.41 22.24 30.55
C LYS A 21 -3.81 23.65 30.53
N ARG A 22 -2.54 23.75 30.94
CA ARG A 22 -1.77 25.00 30.81
C ARG A 22 -1.43 25.23 29.33
N SER A 23 -1.49 26.49 28.88
CA SER A 23 -0.90 26.92 27.61
C SER A 23 0.47 27.53 27.87
N PHE A 24 1.45 27.19 27.03
CA PHE A 24 2.82 27.69 27.13
C PHE A 24 3.34 28.02 25.73
N ASP A 25 3.66 29.29 25.46
CA ASP A 25 4.25 29.73 24.20
C ASP A 25 5.76 29.92 24.39
N ILE A 26 6.57 29.24 23.58
CA ILE A 26 8.03 29.26 23.74
C ILE A 26 8.60 30.69 23.59
N ASP A 27 8.04 31.49 22.69
CA ASP A 27 8.56 32.84 22.42
C ASP A 27 8.31 33.76 23.62
N ASP A 28 7.09 33.71 24.18
CA ASP A 28 6.63 34.59 25.26
C ASP A 28 7.01 34.09 26.66
N ASP A 29 6.92 32.77 26.92
CA ASP A 29 7.02 32.17 28.26
C ASP A 29 8.41 31.58 28.58
N LEU A 30 9.28 31.39 27.57
CA LEU A 30 10.64 30.85 27.77
C LEU A 30 11.73 31.78 27.22
N LEU A 31 11.73 32.05 25.91
CA LEU A 31 12.83 32.76 25.26
C LEU A 31 12.95 34.22 25.69
N THR A 32 11.83 34.97 25.65
CA THR A 32 11.84 36.39 26.03
C THR A 32 12.26 36.61 27.49
N PRO A 33 11.75 35.83 28.48
CA PRO A 33 12.24 35.92 29.87
C PRO A 33 13.72 35.60 30.05
N VAL A 34 14.23 34.56 29.36
CA VAL A 34 15.64 34.14 29.49
C VAL A 34 16.60 35.16 28.84
N TRP A 35 16.22 35.72 27.70
CA TRP A 35 17.07 36.68 26.98
C TRP A 35 16.89 38.13 27.41
N GLY A 36 15.81 38.46 28.12
CA GLY A 36 15.48 39.83 28.53
C GLY A 36 15.15 40.77 27.35
N THR A 37 14.91 40.23 26.16
CA THR A 37 14.56 40.97 24.93
C THR A 37 13.66 40.10 24.06
N SER A 38 12.98 40.72 23.08
CA SER A 38 12.13 39.97 22.16
C SER A 38 12.94 39.05 21.24
N VAL A 39 12.33 37.93 20.82
CA VAL A 39 12.91 36.99 19.85
C VAL A 39 13.35 37.71 18.56
N ALA A 40 12.56 38.67 18.08
CA ALA A 40 12.87 39.45 16.87
C ALA A 40 14.12 40.32 17.03
N ASN A 41 14.29 40.98 18.18
CA ASN A 41 15.49 41.77 18.48
C ASN A 41 16.71 40.87 18.60
N LYS A 42 16.59 39.76 19.34
CA LYS A 42 17.66 38.78 19.53
C LYS A 42 18.18 38.22 18.19
N LEU A 43 17.26 37.90 17.27
CA LEU A 43 17.60 37.47 15.90
C LEU A 43 18.33 38.56 15.12
N SER A 44 17.89 39.82 15.23
CA SER A 44 18.54 40.95 14.57
C SER A 44 19.96 41.21 15.08
N ASP A 45 20.22 40.94 16.36
CA ASP A 45 21.51 41.19 17.00
C ASP A 45 22.55 40.09 16.73
N LEU A 46 22.13 38.82 16.70
CA LEU A 46 23.03 37.67 16.60
C LEU A 46 23.25 37.15 15.18
N GLY A 47 22.31 37.41 14.26
CA GLY A 47 22.24 36.72 12.98
C GLY A 47 21.70 35.28 13.10
N GLU A 48 21.38 34.65 11.97
CA GLU A 48 20.58 33.42 11.92
C GLU A 48 21.25 32.20 12.57
N GLU A 49 22.52 31.93 12.28
CA GLU A 49 23.23 30.74 12.75
C GLU A 49 23.39 30.75 14.27
N ARG A 50 23.93 31.83 14.82
CA ARG A 50 24.14 31.99 16.26
C ARG A 50 22.83 32.10 17.03
N PHE A 51 21.78 32.65 16.41
CA PHE A 51 20.44 32.64 16.99
C PHE A 51 19.92 31.21 17.20
N LEU A 52 20.06 30.32 16.21
CA LEU A 52 19.60 28.93 16.32
C LEU A 52 20.37 28.15 17.40
N GLU A 53 21.67 28.40 17.54
CA GLU A 53 22.47 27.80 18.62
C GLU A 53 21.99 28.24 20.01
N GLU A 54 21.81 29.54 20.24
CA GLU A 54 21.31 30.06 21.52
C GLU A 54 19.86 29.63 21.79
N GLU A 55 18.98 29.64 20.78
CA GLU A 55 17.60 29.14 20.88
C GLU A 55 17.62 27.67 21.30
N GLY A 56 18.47 26.86 20.68
CA GLY A 56 18.61 25.45 20.99
C GLY A 56 19.07 25.15 22.42
N GLN A 57 20.01 25.95 22.94
CA GLN A 57 20.49 25.81 24.32
C GLN A 57 19.37 26.10 25.33
N VAL A 58 18.59 27.18 25.10
CA VAL A 58 17.47 27.54 25.99
C VAL A 58 16.34 26.53 25.87
N LEU A 59 15.96 26.10 24.66
CA LEU A 59 14.94 25.06 24.48
C LEU A 59 15.31 23.75 25.18
N SER A 60 16.60 23.41 25.23
CA SER A 60 17.07 22.20 25.92
C SER A 60 16.85 22.26 27.43
N THR A 61 16.49 23.41 28.02
CA THR A 61 16.11 23.51 29.43
C THR A 61 14.60 23.43 29.64
N LEU A 62 13.78 23.23 28.59
CA LEU A 62 12.34 23.10 28.72
C LEU A 62 12.00 21.85 29.55
N ASP A 63 11.24 22.07 30.62
CA ASP A 63 10.72 21.04 31.51
C ASP A 63 9.30 21.44 31.92
N VAL A 64 8.32 20.94 31.16
CA VAL A 64 6.90 21.25 31.36
C VAL A 64 6.09 19.96 31.33
N GLN A 65 5.12 19.85 32.22
CA GLN A 65 4.21 18.71 32.31
C GLN A 65 2.77 19.17 32.14
N ASP A 66 1.92 18.28 31.62
CA ASP A 66 0.48 18.50 31.44
C ASP A 66 0.13 19.85 30.75
N THR A 67 0.92 20.20 29.74
CA THR A 67 0.92 21.53 29.12
C THR A 67 0.83 21.41 27.60
N ILE A 68 0.09 22.33 26.96
CA ILE A 68 0.07 22.51 25.50
C ILE A 68 1.13 23.54 25.13
N VAL A 69 2.19 23.09 24.47
CA VAL A 69 3.34 23.91 24.10
C VAL A 69 3.21 24.41 22.65
N SER A 70 3.29 25.72 22.47
CA SER A 70 3.39 26.35 21.15
C SER A 70 4.86 26.63 20.83
N LEU A 71 5.47 25.73 20.07
CA LEU A 71 6.85 25.89 19.57
C LEU A 71 6.98 27.06 18.60
N SER A 72 8.10 27.77 18.62
CA SER A 72 8.48 28.79 17.63
C SER A 72 8.61 28.18 16.22
N GLY A 73 8.63 29.04 15.21
CA GLY A 73 8.79 28.59 13.82
C GLY A 73 10.18 28.03 13.51
N SER A 74 11.20 28.36 14.29
CA SER A 74 12.58 27.89 14.11
C SER A 74 12.94 26.71 15.02
N ASN A 75 12.19 26.43 16.10
CA ASN A 75 12.54 25.33 17.01
C ASN A 75 12.76 23.97 16.31
N PRO A 76 11.95 23.56 15.33
CA PRO A 76 12.16 22.28 14.64
C PRO A 76 13.46 22.17 13.83
N LEU A 77 14.19 23.29 13.65
CA LEU A 77 15.51 23.31 13.01
C LEU A 77 16.63 22.88 13.97
N VAL A 78 16.36 22.84 15.29
CA VAL A 78 17.35 22.48 16.30
C VAL A 78 17.15 21.03 16.76
N TYR A 79 17.94 20.12 16.19
CA TYR A 79 17.76 18.68 16.39
C TYR A 79 17.80 18.24 17.86
N ASN A 80 18.86 18.60 18.59
CA ASN A 80 19.07 18.12 19.97
C ASN A 80 17.94 18.58 20.92
N ALA A 81 17.45 19.81 20.74
CA ALA A 81 16.36 20.33 21.53
C ALA A 81 15.04 19.61 21.22
N MET A 82 14.73 19.40 19.95
CA MET A 82 13.52 18.71 19.52
C MET A 82 13.51 17.24 19.96
N ALA A 83 14.65 16.54 19.88
CA ALA A 83 14.78 15.17 20.37
C ALA A 83 14.41 15.07 21.85
N LYS A 84 14.95 15.98 22.68
CA LYS A 84 14.63 16.04 24.11
C LYS A 84 13.15 16.35 24.37
N ILE A 85 12.56 17.27 23.61
CA ILE A 85 11.14 17.63 23.76
C ILE A 85 10.23 16.45 23.36
N GLY A 86 10.60 15.71 22.31
CA GLY A 86 9.86 14.54 21.83
C GLY A 86 9.81 13.38 22.83
N GLU A 87 10.79 13.27 23.73
CA GLU A 87 10.75 12.28 24.81
C GLU A 87 9.63 12.55 25.83
N GLN A 88 9.09 13.78 25.88
CA GLN A 88 8.15 14.22 26.92
C GLN A 88 6.71 14.40 26.41
N GLY A 89 6.47 14.33 25.10
CA GLY A 89 5.15 14.59 24.55
C GLY A 89 5.03 14.32 23.05
N ILE A 90 3.82 14.51 22.54
CA ILE A 90 3.49 14.30 21.12
C ILE A 90 3.61 15.59 20.32
N PHE A 91 4.14 15.50 19.11
CA PHE A 91 4.25 16.60 18.18
C PHE A 91 3.07 16.66 17.22
N ILE A 92 2.29 17.74 17.32
CA ILE A 92 1.20 18.04 16.39
C ILE A 92 1.67 19.08 15.37
N TYR A 93 1.68 18.71 14.10
CA TYR A 93 2.02 19.60 12.99
C TYR A 93 0.76 20.20 12.34
N LEU A 94 0.60 21.51 12.46
CA LEU A 94 -0.39 22.28 11.71
C LEU A 94 0.12 22.55 10.29
N ASP A 95 -0.30 21.70 9.35
CA ASP A 95 0.12 21.72 7.95
C ASP A 95 -0.81 22.61 7.11
N ALA A 96 -0.45 23.89 7.02
CA ALA A 96 -1.06 24.86 6.12
C ALA A 96 -0.34 24.93 4.76
N THR A 97 -1.08 25.24 3.70
CA THR A 97 -0.52 25.48 2.37
C THR A 97 0.35 26.74 2.33
N ASN A 98 1.28 26.82 1.37
CA ASN A 98 2.15 27.99 1.22
C ASN A 98 1.32 29.25 1.01
N GLU A 99 0.31 29.20 0.15
CA GLU A 99 -0.63 30.29 -0.09
C GLU A 99 -1.32 30.76 1.20
N THR A 100 -1.83 29.82 2.01
CA THR A 100 -2.48 30.16 3.30
C THR A 100 -1.50 30.86 4.24
N ILE A 101 -0.27 30.34 4.35
CA ILE A 101 0.78 30.92 5.18
C ILE A 101 1.12 32.34 4.71
N LEU A 102 1.40 32.50 3.42
CA LEU A 102 1.77 33.78 2.81
C LEU A 102 0.66 34.83 2.98
N ASN A 103 -0.60 34.47 2.74
CA ASN A 103 -1.74 35.38 2.90
C ASN A 103 -1.92 35.83 4.36
N ARG A 104 -1.79 34.90 5.32
CA ARG A 104 -1.87 35.21 6.75
C ARG A 104 -0.67 36.06 7.21
N GLN A 105 0.54 35.79 6.74
CA GLN A 105 1.73 36.59 7.09
C GLN A 105 1.66 38.03 6.56
N LYS A 106 1.21 38.21 5.32
CA LYS A 106 0.95 39.55 4.74
C LYS A 106 -0.04 40.35 5.61
N ALA A 107 -1.11 39.71 6.08
CA ALA A 107 -2.07 40.36 6.97
C ALA A 107 -1.47 40.74 8.35
N MET A 108 -0.49 39.98 8.83
CA MET A 108 0.18 40.20 10.12
C MET A 108 1.39 41.16 10.04
N LYS A 109 1.77 41.65 8.86
CA LYS A 109 2.93 42.54 8.64
C LYS A 109 4.25 42.00 9.20
N VAL A 110 4.48 40.69 9.08
CA VAL A 110 5.74 40.05 9.50
C VAL A 110 6.69 40.01 8.30
N ASP A 111 7.75 40.82 8.34
CA ASP A 111 8.66 41.02 7.20
C ASP A 111 9.96 40.20 7.26
N ARG A 112 10.24 39.48 8.35
CA ARG A 112 11.46 38.67 8.51
C ARG A 112 11.21 37.34 9.22
N ILE A 113 11.67 36.26 8.59
CA ILE A 113 11.66 34.89 9.13
C ILE A 113 13.10 34.34 9.03
N VAL A 114 13.55 33.58 10.04
CA VAL A 114 14.89 32.93 10.02
C VAL A 114 15.04 32.04 8.78
N GLY A 115 16.10 32.26 7.99
CA GLY A 115 16.41 31.56 6.74
C GLY A 115 16.32 32.44 5.49
N MET A 116 16.08 33.76 5.63
CA MET A 116 15.95 34.72 4.53
C MET A 116 17.30 35.30 4.06
N ALA A 117 18.39 34.56 4.21
CA ALA A 117 19.71 34.97 3.70
C ALA A 117 19.71 35.16 2.15
N SER A 118 20.67 35.95 1.68
CA SER A 118 20.84 36.53 0.33
C SER A 118 20.08 35.86 -0.84
N GLY A 119 18.86 36.34 -1.14
CA GLY A 119 18.16 36.06 -2.39
C GLY A 119 17.16 34.90 -2.37
N ALA A 120 17.00 34.16 -1.26
CA ALA A 120 15.96 33.15 -1.12
C ALA A 120 14.57 33.78 -1.00
N THR A 121 13.56 33.21 -1.65
CA THR A 121 12.18 33.67 -1.50
C THR A 121 11.58 33.17 -0.19
N LEU A 122 10.55 33.85 0.33
CA LEU A 122 9.79 33.39 1.50
C LEU A 122 9.20 31.99 1.29
N GLU A 123 8.85 31.65 0.06
CA GLU A 123 8.38 30.32 -0.32
C GLU A 123 9.48 29.26 -0.20
N ASP A 124 10.71 29.56 -0.61
CA ASP A 124 11.87 28.66 -0.44
C ASP A 124 12.10 28.33 1.04
N VAL A 125 12.00 29.34 1.90
CA VAL A 125 12.14 29.18 3.35
C VAL A 125 11.01 28.31 3.93
N ILE A 126 9.76 28.55 3.53
CA ILE A 126 8.59 27.76 3.96
C ILE A 126 8.75 26.29 3.55
N ASN A 127 9.20 26.04 2.31
CA ASN A 127 9.42 24.70 1.79
C ASN A 127 10.58 23.99 2.50
N SER A 128 11.69 24.69 2.74
CA SER A 128 12.82 24.15 3.52
C SER A 128 12.39 23.77 4.93
N ARG A 129 11.64 24.63 5.61
CA ARG A 129 11.13 24.37 6.97
C ARG A 129 10.11 23.25 7.03
N ARG A 130 9.26 23.10 6.01
CA ARG A 130 8.30 21.99 5.95
C ARG A 130 9.01 20.65 6.05
N ARG A 131 10.15 20.47 5.36
CA ARG A 131 10.94 19.23 5.45
C ARG A 131 11.39 18.96 6.89
N CYS A 132 11.89 19.98 7.59
CA CYS A 132 12.28 19.83 9.00
C CYS A 132 11.09 19.51 9.90
N TYR A 133 9.91 20.13 9.68
CA TYR A 133 8.71 19.78 10.46
C TYR A 133 8.28 18.34 10.23
N GLU A 134 8.48 17.84 9.02
CA GLU A 134 8.18 16.47 8.66
C GLU A 134 9.13 15.44 9.29
N ASP A 135 10.21 15.89 9.94
CA ASP A 135 11.12 15.01 10.68
C ASP A 135 10.67 14.74 12.12
N TRP A 136 9.72 15.52 12.64
CA TRP A 136 9.38 15.52 14.07
C TRP A 136 7.95 15.14 14.41
N TYR A 137 6.99 15.26 13.48
CA TYR A 137 5.57 15.14 13.84
C TYR A 137 5.16 13.69 14.11
N ASP A 138 4.26 13.53 15.08
CA ASP A 138 3.48 12.31 15.28
C ASP A 138 2.12 12.42 14.59
N ILE A 139 1.52 13.61 14.65
CA ILE A 139 0.17 13.88 14.15
C ILE A 139 0.20 15.06 13.20
N ARG A 140 -0.33 14.87 12.00
CA ARG A 140 -0.55 15.94 11.03
C ARG A 140 -2.00 16.42 11.07
N VAL A 141 -2.20 17.72 11.17
CA VAL A 141 -3.51 18.38 11.07
C VAL A 141 -3.49 19.33 9.89
N LEU A 142 -4.36 19.08 8.92
CA LEU A 142 -4.49 19.92 7.73
C LEU A 142 -5.23 21.22 8.09
N VAL A 143 -4.60 22.35 7.75
CA VAL A 143 -5.20 23.67 7.87
C VAL A 143 -5.58 24.19 6.48
N HIS A 144 -6.87 24.39 6.27
CA HIS A 144 -7.45 24.95 5.05
C HIS A 144 -7.43 26.49 5.08
N PRO A 145 -7.46 27.16 3.91
CA PRO A 145 -7.42 28.61 3.84
C PRO A 145 -8.52 29.29 4.67
N ASN A 146 -9.73 28.71 4.65
CA ASN A 146 -10.93 29.27 5.28
C ASN A 146 -11.20 28.75 6.69
N ASP A 147 -10.36 27.85 7.22
CA ASP A 147 -10.56 27.37 8.58
C ASP A 147 -10.43 28.52 9.59
N THR A 148 -11.45 28.66 10.44
CA THR A 148 -11.43 29.48 11.64
C THR A 148 -10.52 28.88 12.71
N LYS A 149 -10.13 29.71 13.69
CA LYS A 149 -9.28 29.27 14.81
C LYS A 149 -9.93 28.14 15.62
N GLN A 150 -11.25 28.18 15.77
CA GLN A 150 -12.07 27.17 16.43
C GLN A 150 -12.07 25.86 15.65
N GLU A 151 -12.31 25.90 14.33
CA GLU A 151 -12.27 24.69 13.48
C GLU A 151 -10.89 24.03 13.49
N ILE A 152 -9.80 24.81 13.45
CA ILE A 152 -8.44 24.26 13.57
C ILE A 152 -8.26 23.58 14.94
N ALA A 153 -8.75 24.20 16.04
CA ALA A 153 -8.66 23.62 17.37
C ALA A 153 -9.49 22.32 17.50
N GLU A 154 -10.68 22.27 16.92
CA GLU A 154 -11.51 21.06 16.86
C GLU A 154 -10.82 19.94 16.07
N LYS A 155 -10.19 20.26 14.93
CA LYS A 155 -9.38 19.28 14.17
C LYS A 155 -8.23 18.73 15.01
N VAL A 156 -7.55 19.58 15.78
CA VAL A 156 -6.48 19.16 16.70
C VAL A 156 -7.02 18.26 17.81
N LEU A 157 -8.12 18.63 18.45
CA LEU A 157 -8.77 17.83 19.50
C LEU A 157 -9.19 16.45 18.96
N ASN A 158 -9.82 16.41 17.78
CA ASN A 158 -10.20 15.17 17.12
C ASN A 158 -8.98 14.31 16.76
N ALA A 159 -7.85 14.92 16.41
CA ALA A 159 -6.63 14.19 16.10
C ALA A 159 -5.96 13.62 17.37
N ILE A 160 -5.98 14.36 18.48
CA ILE A 160 -5.54 13.87 19.80
C ILE A 160 -6.42 12.70 20.26
N ASP A 161 -7.73 12.83 20.14
CA ASP A 161 -8.67 11.78 20.52
C ASP A 161 -8.41 10.49 19.71
N LYS A 162 -8.24 10.60 18.39
CA LYS A 162 -7.89 9.46 17.53
C LYS A 162 -6.55 8.81 17.88
N PHE A 163 -5.58 9.61 18.32
CA PHE A 163 -4.28 9.08 18.77
C PHE A 163 -4.39 8.35 20.11
N GLN A 164 -5.25 8.82 21.03
CA GLN A 164 -5.43 8.20 22.34
C GLN A 164 -6.37 6.99 22.30
N HIS A 165 -7.36 7.02 21.40
CA HIS A 165 -8.45 6.06 21.31
C HIS A 165 -8.53 5.45 19.90
N ASP A 166 -7.39 5.04 19.33
CA ASP A 166 -7.39 4.34 18.05
C ASP A 166 -8.15 3.00 18.18
N PRO A 167 -9.12 2.71 17.30
CA PRO A 167 -9.94 1.51 17.39
C PRO A 167 -9.21 0.24 16.95
N GLY A 168 -7.93 0.33 16.58
CA GLY A 168 -7.10 -0.78 16.12
C GLY A 168 -7.72 -1.54 14.95
N HIS A 169 -7.47 -2.85 14.95
CA HIS A 169 -8.00 -3.80 13.97
C HIS A 169 -8.73 -4.93 14.66
N ARG A 170 -9.72 -5.49 13.97
CA ARG A 170 -10.54 -6.61 14.44
C ARG A 170 -10.72 -7.64 13.35
N SER A 171 -11.07 -8.86 13.75
CA SER A 171 -11.42 -9.91 12.79
C SER A 171 -12.82 -9.69 12.22
N THR A 172 -12.99 -9.97 10.92
CA THR A 172 -14.30 -10.01 10.24
C THR A 172 -15.26 -11.07 10.82
N ARG A 173 -14.79 -12.00 11.64
CA ARG A 173 -15.59 -13.09 12.23
C ARG A 173 -15.67 -13.04 13.75
N GLN A 174 -15.09 -12.01 14.38
CA GLN A 174 -15.10 -11.86 15.83
C GLN A 174 -16.50 -11.48 16.30
N VAL A 175 -17.17 -12.45 16.93
CA VAL A 175 -18.52 -12.34 17.47
C VAL A 175 -18.55 -11.55 18.78
N ASP A 176 -17.55 -11.76 19.64
CA ASP A 176 -17.44 -11.05 20.91
C ASP A 176 -16.84 -9.65 20.68
N LYS A 177 -17.69 -8.63 20.80
CA LYS A 177 -17.30 -7.21 20.68
C LYS A 177 -16.39 -6.70 21.83
N GLY A 178 -15.99 -7.56 22.76
CA GLY A 178 -15.10 -7.18 23.86
C GLY A 178 -13.66 -6.99 23.37
N LEU A 179 -13.17 -5.74 23.45
CA LEU A 179 -11.79 -5.19 23.58
C LEU A 179 -10.57 -5.86 22.91
N ASN A 180 -10.68 -7.01 22.24
CA ASN A 180 -9.56 -7.68 21.58
C ASN A 180 -9.29 -7.06 20.21
N THR A 181 -9.00 -5.76 20.19
CA THR A 181 -8.43 -5.07 19.03
C THR A 181 -6.93 -5.32 19.01
N VAL A 182 -6.37 -5.45 17.81
CA VAL A 182 -4.93 -5.58 17.61
C VAL A 182 -4.39 -4.36 16.87
N THR A 183 -3.12 -4.05 17.07
CA THR A 183 -2.37 -2.98 16.40
C THR A 183 -2.09 -3.31 14.94
N PHE A 184 -1.64 -2.32 14.15
CA PHE A 184 -1.26 -2.54 12.76
C PHE A 184 -0.13 -3.58 12.65
N LEU A 185 0.92 -3.47 13.46
CA LEU A 185 2.05 -4.40 13.44
C LEU A 185 1.63 -5.83 13.78
N GLU A 186 0.71 -5.99 14.74
CA GLU A 186 0.14 -7.31 15.06
C GLU A 186 -0.62 -7.91 13.87
N THR A 187 -1.42 -7.11 13.12
CA THR A 187 -2.07 -7.62 11.91
C THR A 187 -1.08 -8.08 10.84
N VAL A 188 0.05 -7.37 10.71
CA VAL A 188 1.11 -7.70 9.75
C VAL A 188 1.82 -8.98 10.16
N LEU A 189 2.10 -9.15 11.44
CA LEU A 189 2.80 -10.33 11.96
C LEU A 189 1.93 -11.59 11.94
N GLN A 190 0.65 -11.48 12.34
CA GLN A 190 -0.30 -12.59 12.40
C GLN A 190 -0.85 -12.98 11.02
N GLY A 191 -1.12 -11.99 10.16
CA GLY A 191 -1.63 -12.18 8.80
C GLY A 191 -3.11 -12.60 8.71
N ILE A 192 -3.52 -13.61 9.48
CA ILE A 192 -4.90 -14.08 9.65
C ILE A 192 -5.27 -14.05 11.13
N ALA A 193 -6.54 -13.76 11.43
CA ALA A 193 -6.99 -13.77 12.83
C ALA A 193 -7.12 -15.20 13.37
N PRO A 194 -7.00 -15.42 14.69
CA PRO A 194 -7.10 -16.75 15.30
C PRO A 194 -8.42 -17.49 15.03
N ASP A 195 -9.52 -16.76 14.82
CA ASP A 195 -10.84 -17.30 14.47
C ASP A 195 -10.99 -17.65 12.96
N GLY A 196 -9.90 -17.51 12.19
CA GLY A 196 -9.86 -17.74 10.75
C GLY A 196 -10.49 -16.61 9.92
N GLY A 197 -10.94 -15.52 10.54
CA GLY A 197 -11.36 -14.31 9.86
C GLY A 197 -10.17 -13.44 9.44
N LEU A 198 -10.48 -12.34 8.75
CA LEU A 198 -9.49 -11.40 8.22
C LEU A 198 -9.49 -10.10 9.01
N TYR A 199 -8.31 -9.51 9.23
CA TYR A 199 -8.23 -8.21 9.89
C TYR A 199 -8.79 -7.08 9.02
N VAL A 200 -9.57 -6.21 9.64
CA VAL A 200 -10.06 -4.93 9.11
C VAL A 200 -9.89 -3.87 10.19
N ARG A 201 -9.75 -2.60 9.79
CA ARG A 201 -9.68 -1.50 10.76
C ARG A 201 -11.00 -1.38 11.54
N GLY A 202 -10.90 -1.16 12.84
CA GLY A 202 -12.01 -0.77 13.70
C GLY A 202 -12.51 0.64 13.43
N GLY A 203 -13.76 0.92 13.80
CA GLY A 203 -14.33 2.27 13.71
C GLY A 203 -14.43 2.86 12.30
N LEU A 204 -14.54 4.18 12.23
CA LEU A 204 -14.67 4.91 10.97
C LEU A 204 -13.37 4.85 10.17
N ARG A 205 -13.47 4.48 8.89
CA ARG A 205 -12.37 4.56 7.93
C ARG A 205 -11.93 6.03 7.76
N PRO A 206 -10.63 6.29 7.45
CA PRO A 206 -10.19 7.63 7.06
C PRO A 206 -11.06 8.19 5.94
N GLN A 207 -11.49 9.44 6.09
CA GLN A 207 -12.22 10.18 5.07
C GLN A 207 -11.47 11.48 4.78
N LEU A 208 -11.35 11.79 3.50
CA LEU A 208 -10.74 12.98 2.96
C LEU A 208 -11.81 13.77 2.22
N THR A 209 -11.88 15.06 2.48
CA THR A 209 -12.70 16.00 1.71
C THR A 209 -12.08 16.22 0.33
N LEU A 210 -12.84 16.79 -0.61
CA LEU A 210 -12.25 17.22 -1.90
C LEU A 210 -11.13 18.24 -1.71
N GLU A 211 -11.21 19.06 -0.66
CA GLU A 211 -10.15 20.01 -0.32
C GLU A 211 -8.87 19.29 0.14
N ASP A 212 -8.99 18.24 0.96
CA ASP A 212 -7.86 17.38 1.33
C ASP A 212 -7.24 16.71 0.10
N ILE A 213 -8.08 16.13 -0.78
CA ILE A 213 -7.64 15.46 -2.01
C ILE A 213 -6.92 16.44 -2.94
N SER A 214 -7.38 17.69 -3.03
CA SER A 214 -6.75 18.74 -3.86
C SER A 214 -5.27 18.96 -3.51
N ARG A 215 -4.92 18.82 -2.22
CA ARG A 215 -3.55 19.00 -1.73
C ARG A 215 -2.61 17.89 -2.18
N LEU A 216 -3.13 16.76 -2.65
CA LEU A 216 -2.35 15.61 -3.10
C LEU A 216 -2.04 15.64 -4.60
N VAL A 217 -2.72 16.50 -5.38
CA VAL A 217 -2.65 16.50 -6.86
C VAL A 217 -1.22 16.75 -7.36
N ASN A 218 -0.52 17.73 -6.78
CA ASN A 218 0.82 18.11 -7.24
C ASN A 218 1.96 17.38 -6.52
N LEU A 219 1.63 16.51 -5.55
CA LEU A 219 2.62 15.70 -4.84
C LEU A 219 3.11 14.55 -5.72
N ASN A 220 4.37 14.16 -5.55
CA ASN A 220 4.89 12.94 -6.16
C ASN A 220 4.33 11.68 -5.48
N TYR A 221 4.55 10.51 -6.06
CA TYR A 221 3.99 9.25 -5.55
C TYR A 221 4.35 8.98 -4.08
N ARG A 222 5.61 9.22 -3.68
CA ARG A 222 6.12 8.94 -2.33
C ARG A 222 5.49 9.90 -1.29
N GLU A 223 5.36 11.17 -1.66
CA GLU A 223 4.67 12.17 -0.83
C GLU A 223 3.18 11.83 -0.67
N ARG A 224 2.50 11.46 -1.76
CA ARG A 224 1.11 10.97 -1.71
C ARG A 224 0.99 9.74 -0.81
N ALA A 225 1.91 8.77 -0.97
CA ALA A 225 1.94 7.55 -0.18
C ALA A 225 2.00 7.84 1.32
N LEU A 226 2.87 8.76 1.74
CA LEU A 226 2.98 9.15 3.14
C LEU A 226 1.65 9.71 3.67
N ARG A 227 1.08 10.71 2.98
CA ARG A 227 -0.19 11.35 3.43
C ARG A 227 -1.39 10.42 3.39
N LEU A 228 -1.39 9.45 2.48
CA LEU A 228 -2.47 8.48 2.35
C LEU A 228 -2.33 7.34 3.36
N LEU A 229 -1.13 6.99 3.84
CA LEU A 229 -0.92 5.95 4.85
C LEU A 229 -0.98 6.46 6.29
N GLU A 230 -0.57 7.70 6.55
CA GLU A 230 -0.63 8.34 7.88
C GLU A 230 -1.96 8.12 8.61
N PRO A 231 -3.14 8.26 7.97
CA PRO A 231 -4.39 8.04 8.67
C PRO A 231 -4.62 6.58 9.06
N TRP A 232 -4.03 5.61 8.36
CA TRP A 232 -4.28 4.16 8.51
C TRP A 232 -3.34 3.46 9.49
N ILE A 233 -2.19 4.05 9.79
CA ILE A 233 -1.15 3.44 10.62
C ILE A 233 -0.97 4.33 11.84
N HIS A 234 -1.14 3.75 13.03
CA HIS A 234 -0.98 4.51 14.25
C HIS A 234 0.49 4.96 14.42
N PRO A 235 0.79 6.20 14.84
CA PRO A 235 2.17 6.66 14.95
C PRO A 235 3.02 5.87 15.96
N LEU A 236 2.39 5.23 16.95
CA LEU A 236 3.07 4.32 17.89
C LEU A 236 3.46 2.98 17.26
N ASP A 237 2.75 2.54 16.21
CA ASP A 237 3.16 1.37 15.43
C ASP A 237 4.35 1.73 14.55
N ILE A 238 4.19 2.77 13.73
CA ILE A 238 5.22 3.28 12.84
C ILE A 238 5.12 4.81 12.82
N SER A 239 6.17 5.50 13.26
CA SER A 239 6.18 6.96 13.24
C SER A 239 6.11 7.47 11.80
N PRO A 240 5.59 8.68 11.56
CA PRO A 240 5.54 9.24 10.20
C PRO A 240 6.91 9.35 9.55
N GLN A 241 7.95 9.61 10.34
CA GLN A 241 9.35 9.61 9.90
C GLN A 241 9.80 8.23 9.40
N GLU A 242 9.60 7.18 10.22
CA GLU A 242 9.95 5.81 9.85
C GLU A 242 9.15 5.34 8.62
N LEU A 243 7.87 5.69 8.56
CA LEU A 243 7.00 5.39 7.42
C LEU A 243 7.49 6.06 6.14
N ARG A 244 7.92 7.34 6.21
CA ARG A 244 8.49 8.07 5.09
C ARG A 244 9.77 7.40 4.58
N ASP A 245 10.64 6.96 5.47
CA ASP A 245 11.87 6.26 5.11
C ASP A 245 11.56 4.91 4.44
N TYR A 246 10.57 4.17 4.96
CA TYR A 246 10.12 2.92 4.35
C TYR A 246 9.57 3.12 2.94
N ILE A 247 8.77 4.17 2.74
CA ILE A 247 8.20 4.54 1.43
C ILE A 247 9.32 4.94 0.46
N ASN A 248 10.24 5.80 0.90
CA ASN A 248 11.34 6.29 0.08
C ASN A 248 12.26 5.18 -0.41
N ASP A 249 12.55 4.20 0.45
CA ASP A 249 13.32 3.02 0.08
C ASP A 249 12.55 2.10 -0.88
N SER A 250 11.30 1.78 -0.53
CA SER A 250 10.48 0.79 -1.25
C SER A 250 10.08 1.26 -2.64
N TYR A 251 9.82 2.56 -2.79
CA TYR A 251 9.38 3.22 -4.02
C TYR A 251 10.46 4.18 -4.55
N SER A 252 11.72 3.80 -4.42
CA SER A 252 12.85 4.54 -4.99
C SER A 252 12.98 4.32 -6.50
N ASP A 253 13.67 5.24 -7.17
CA ASP A 253 13.98 5.16 -8.61
C ASP A 253 14.94 4.02 -8.95
N ARG A 254 15.51 3.35 -7.93
CA ARG A 254 16.30 2.11 -8.06
C ARG A 254 15.43 0.86 -8.09
N MET A 255 14.19 0.96 -7.63
CA MET A 255 13.26 -0.16 -7.48
C MET A 255 12.13 -0.11 -8.50
N PHE A 256 11.72 1.09 -8.91
CA PHE A 256 10.65 1.32 -9.88
C PHE A 256 11.17 2.17 -11.04
N GLU A 257 10.88 1.75 -12.26
CA GLU A 257 11.30 2.43 -13.49
C GLU A 257 10.37 3.59 -13.86
N GLY A 258 10.94 4.61 -14.51
CA GLY A 258 10.19 5.72 -15.10
C GLY A 258 10.08 6.97 -14.22
N PRO A 259 9.67 8.11 -14.81
CA PRO A 259 9.58 9.39 -14.12
C PRO A 259 8.35 9.52 -13.20
N ASP A 260 7.30 8.75 -13.46
CA ASP A 260 6.13 8.58 -12.59
C ASP A 260 6.01 7.08 -12.31
N LEU A 261 6.01 6.69 -11.03
CA LEU A 261 6.14 5.28 -10.63
C LEU A 261 4.90 4.44 -11.03
N ALA A 262 3.72 5.05 -11.05
CA ALA A 262 2.43 4.42 -11.40
C ALA A 262 1.68 5.27 -12.45
N PRO A 263 2.21 5.39 -13.68
CA PRO A 263 1.65 6.30 -14.66
C PRO A 263 0.27 5.84 -15.12
N VAL A 264 -0.58 6.82 -15.46
CA VAL A 264 -1.88 6.59 -16.09
C VAL A 264 -1.79 7.02 -17.54
N VAL A 265 -1.69 6.05 -18.43
CA VAL A 265 -1.51 6.28 -19.87
C VAL A 265 -2.85 6.21 -20.57
N HIS A 266 -3.12 7.17 -21.46
CA HIS A 266 -4.29 7.10 -22.32
C HIS A 266 -4.18 5.87 -23.22
N LEU A 267 -5.25 5.08 -23.34
CA LEU A 267 -5.29 3.92 -24.23
C LEU A 267 -5.99 4.30 -25.54
N LYS A 268 -7.29 4.57 -25.42
CA LYS A 268 -8.17 5.08 -26.47
C LYS A 268 -9.43 5.66 -25.84
N GLU A 269 -10.08 6.59 -26.54
CA GLU A 269 -11.34 7.22 -26.08
C GLU A 269 -11.23 7.73 -24.63
N LYS A 270 -12.08 7.25 -23.71
CA LYS A 270 -12.03 7.58 -22.27
C LYS A 270 -11.42 6.46 -21.41
N GLN A 271 -10.71 5.52 -22.03
CA GLN A 271 -10.01 4.43 -21.36
C GLN A 271 -8.54 4.79 -21.13
N TYR A 272 -8.08 4.56 -19.90
CA TYR A 272 -6.71 4.79 -19.48
C TYR A 272 -6.16 3.53 -18.82
N ILE A 273 -4.92 3.13 -19.13
CA ILE A 273 -4.23 2.06 -18.42
C ILE A 273 -3.45 2.68 -17.26
N GLN A 274 -3.63 2.16 -16.05
CA GLN A 274 -2.71 2.39 -14.96
C GLN A 274 -1.61 1.33 -15.00
N GLU A 275 -0.39 1.71 -15.35
CA GLU A 275 0.73 0.76 -15.44
C GLU A 275 1.28 0.47 -14.04
N LEU A 276 1.08 -0.76 -13.55
CA LEU A 276 1.50 -1.19 -12.21
C LEU A 276 2.69 -2.16 -12.26
N PHE A 277 3.40 -2.21 -13.39
CA PHE A 277 4.39 -3.24 -13.69
C PHE A 277 5.81 -2.69 -13.91
N HIS A 278 6.09 -1.50 -13.37
CA HIS A 278 7.42 -0.88 -13.43
C HIS A 278 8.36 -1.28 -12.29
N GLY A 279 7.88 -2.11 -11.37
CA GLY A 279 8.67 -2.65 -10.26
C GLY A 279 9.61 -3.80 -10.66
N PRO A 280 10.37 -4.36 -9.70
CA PRO A 280 11.46 -5.31 -9.94
C PRO A 280 11.00 -6.66 -10.50
N THR A 281 9.73 -7.04 -10.30
CA THR A 281 9.18 -8.28 -10.83
C THR A 281 8.17 -8.04 -11.96
N ALA A 282 8.05 -6.80 -12.39
CA ALA A 282 7.17 -6.34 -13.45
C ALA A 282 5.70 -6.76 -13.26
N SER A 283 5.22 -6.68 -12.02
CA SER A 283 3.82 -6.96 -11.69
C SER A 283 3.32 -6.06 -10.57
N PHE A 284 2.02 -5.85 -10.49
CA PHE A 284 1.40 -5.00 -9.47
C PHE A 284 1.64 -5.49 -8.03
N LYS A 285 2.11 -6.72 -7.85
CA LYS A 285 2.39 -7.28 -6.52
C LYS A 285 3.60 -6.60 -5.88
N ASP A 286 4.48 -5.99 -6.67
CA ASP A 286 5.66 -5.25 -6.20
C ASP A 286 5.26 -4.08 -5.28
N TRP A 287 4.16 -3.37 -5.57
CA TRP A 287 3.68 -2.25 -4.75
C TRP A 287 3.45 -2.64 -3.29
N ALA A 288 2.88 -3.82 -3.07
CA ALA A 288 2.67 -4.34 -1.73
C ALA A 288 3.95 -4.99 -1.17
N LEU A 289 4.66 -5.76 -1.97
CA LEU A 289 5.73 -6.64 -1.50
C LEU A 289 7.10 -5.96 -1.39
N GLN A 290 7.25 -4.71 -1.84
CA GLN A 290 8.40 -3.90 -1.48
C GLN A 290 8.24 -3.21 -0.12
N LEU A 291 7.00 -2.86 0.27
CA LEU A 291 6.72 -2.15 1.52
C LEU A 291 6.38 -3.10 2.69
N MET A 292 5.61 -4.15 2.43
CA MET A 292 5.20 -5.13 3.46
C MET A 292 6.38 -5.76 4.23
N PRO A 293 7.51 -6.15 3.59
CA PRO A 293 8.63 -6.70 4.34
C PRO A 293 9.19 -5.75 5.40
N LYS A 294 9.22 -4.43 5.13
CA LYS A 294 9.66 -3.43 6.12
C LYS A 294 8.73 -3.41 7.33
N PHE A 295 7.41 -3.37 7.10
CA PHE A 295 6.42 -3.50 8.17
C PHE A 295 6.58 -4.81 8.96
N PHE A 296 6.85 -5.91 8.25
CA PHE A 296 7.06 -7.21 8.88
C PHE A 296 8.30 -7.20 9.78
N THR A 297 9.44 -6.68 9.29
CA THR A 297 10.66 -6.57 10.10
C THR A 297 10.50 -5.66 11.32
N ARG A 298 9.74 -4.56 11.19
CA ARG A 298 9.38 -3.69 12.30
C ARG A 298 8.56 -4.45 13.35
N ALA A 299 7.55 -5.21 12.91
CA ALA A 299 6.71 -6.02 13.78
C ALA A 299 7.50 -7.14 14.48
N VAL A 300 8.45 -7.79 13.78
CA VAL A 300 9.34 -8.79 14.39
C VAL A 300 10.21 -8.17 15.47
N LYS A 301 10.81 -6.99 15.22
CA LYS A 301 11.65 -6.29 16.20
C LYS A 301 10.88 -5.84 17.44
N GLU A 302 9.63 -5.40 17.27
CA GLU A 302 8.81 -4.88 18.36
C GLU A 302 8.11 -5.96 19.18
N LEU A 303 7.48 -6.92 18.50
CA LEU A 303 6.52 -7.82 19.10
C LEU A 303 7.09 -9.22 19.36
N SER A 304 8.24 -9.54 18.76
CA SER A 304 8.83 -10.87 18.92
C SER A 304 9.84 -10.93 20.06
N GLN A 305 9.90 -12.07 20.72
CA GLN A 305 10.91 -12.34 21.74
C GLN A 305 12.29 -12.49 21.07
N ASN A 306 13.34 -12.09 21.79
CA ASN A 306 14.71 -12.30 21.33
C ASN A 306 14.94 -13.77 20.90
N ASN A 307 15.58 -13.96 19.75
CA ASN A 307 15.89 -15.25 19.10
C ASN A 307 14.73 -15.97 18.37
N VAL A 308 13.50 -15.44 18.37
CA VAL A 308 12.43 -16.00 17.53
C VAL A 308 12.72 -15.69 16.06
N LYS A 309 12.57 -16.71 15.21
CA LYS A 309 12.74 -16.62 13.75
C LYS A 309 11.39 -16.75 13.07
N TYR A 310 11.28 -16.20 11.86
CA TYR A 310 10.07 -16.31 11.05
C TYR A 310 10.41 -16.94 9.71
N LEU A 311 9.71 -18.02 9.36
CA LEU A 311 9.76 -18.61 8.03
C LEU A 311 8.49 -18.28 7.27
N ILE A 312 8.64 -17.48 6.23
CA ILE A 312 7.57 -17.12 5.31
C ILE A 312 7.42 -18.22 4.28
N LEU A 313 6.33 -18.98 4.35
CA LEU A 313 6.07 -20.09 3.42
C LEU A 313 4.95 -19.72 2.44
N THR A 314 5.23 -19.79 1.14
CA THR A 314 4.27 -19.41 0.09
C THR A 314 4.27 -20.39 -1.07
N ALA A 315 3.08 -20.74 -1.58
CA ALA A 315 2.93 -21.42 -2.86
C ALA A 315 2.65 -20.40 -3.97
N THR A 316 3.21 -20.59 -5.16
CA THR A 316 3.00 -19.68 -6.30
C THR A 316 2.74 -20.40 -7.61
N SER A 317 1.95 -19.76 -8.48
CA SER A 317 1.83 -20.06 -9.90
C SER A 317 2.61 -19.07 -10.78
N GLY A 318 3.35 -18.11 -10.18
CA GLY A 318 4.13 -17.10 -10.91
C GLY A 318 4.44 -15.86 -10.08
N ASP A 319 3.74 -14.76 -10.36
CA ASP A 319 4.09 -13.42 -9.89
C ASP A 319 4.24 -13.26 -8.36
N THR A 320 3.41 -13.97 -7.58
CA THR A 320 3.43 -13.80 -6.12
C THR A 320 4.76 -14.30 -5.54
N GLY A 321 5.30 -15.39 -6.08
CA GLY A 321 6.55 -15.97 -5.56
C GLY A 321 7.75 -15.10 -5.88
N SER A 322 7.83 -14.55 -7.09
CA SER A 322 8.92 -13.62 -7.44
C SER A 322 8.91 -12.36 -6.58
N ALA A 323 7.74 -11.71 -6.41
CA ALA A 323 7.63 -10.48 -5.61
C ALA A 323 7.83 -10.76 -4.11
N THR A 324 7.24 -11.87 -3.64
CA THR A 324 7.72 -12.77 -2.57
C THR A 324 9.16 -12.59 -2.12
N LEU A 325 10.00 -13.29 -2.87
CA LEU A 325 11.42 -13.50 -2.67
C LEU A 325 12.18 -12.19 -2.84
N ASP A 326 11.86 -11.38 -3.86
CA ASP A 326 12.57 -10.11 -4.10
C ASP A 326 12.40 -9.14 -2.92
N GLY A 327 11.17 -8.91 -2.46
CA GLY A 327 10.92 -7.98 -1.35
C GLY A 327 11.60 -8.39 -0.04
N PHE A 328 11.44 -9.64 0.37
CA PHE A 328 12.01 -10.12 1.65
C PHE A 328 13.52 -10.38 1.59
N SER A 329 14.08 -10.71 0.43
CA SER A 329 15.55 -10.80 0.28
C SER A 329 16.24 -9.44 0.42
N ARG A 330 15.58 -8.36 -0.01
CA ARG A 330 16.11 -7.00 0.09
C ARG A 330 15.96 -6.39 1.47
N HIS A 331 14.80 -6.59 2.10
CA HIS A 331 14.41 -5.80 3.27
C HIS A 331 14.37 -6.58 4.58
N ALA A 332 14.53 -7.92 4.55
CA ALA A 332 14.41 -8.77 5.74
C ALA A 332 15.55 -9.77 5.95
N ALA A 333 16.60 -9.74 5.11
CA ALA A 333 17.71 -10.69 5.19
C ALA A 333 18.46 -10.68 6.53
N ASP A 334 18.53 -9.53 7.18
CA ASP A 334 19.28 -9.35 8.43
C ASP A 334 18.39 -9.40 9.68
N VAL A 335 17.13 -9.85 9.58
CA VAL A 335 16.12 -9.74 10.66
C VAL A 335 15.44 -11.08 10.96
N ASN A 336 16.19 -12.16 11.22
CA ASN A 336 15.65 -13.47 11.61
C ASN A 336 14.45 -13.96 10.76
N VAL A 337 14.37 -13.54 9.50
CA VAL A 337 13.25 -13.85 8.59
C VAL A 337 13.79 -14.58 7.37
N GLY A 338 13.30 -15.80 7.16
CA GLY A 338 13.51 -16.57 5.95
C GLY A 338 12.26 -16.64 5.09
N VAL A 339 12.45 -16.93 3.79
CA VAL A 339 11.36 -17.15 2.85
C VAL A 339 11.55 -18.44 2.09
N MET A 340 10.52 -19.26 2.04
CA MET A 340 10.46 -20.42 1.17
C MET A 340 9.29 -20.32 0.20
N VAL A 341 9.57 -20.49 -1.09
CA VAL A 341 8.55 -20.54 -2.14
C VAL A 341 8.47 -21.92 -2.76
N LEU A 342 7.28 -22.51 -2.76
CA LEU A 342 6.94 -23.72 -3.51
C LEU A 342 6.30 -23.33 -4.85
N TYR A 343 6.75 -23.93 -5.94
CA TYR A 343 6.15 -23.73 -7.27
C TYR A 343 5.94 -25.06 -8.01
N PRO A 344 4.91 -25.20 -8.86
CA PRO A 344 4.69 -26.43 -9.61
C PRO A 344 5.67 -26.51 -10.78
N PHE A 345 6.65 -27.42 -10.68
CA PHE A 345 7.82 -27.47 -11.58
C PHE A 345 7.47 -27.53 -13.08
N GLY A 346 6.38 -28.21 -13.43
CA GLY A 346 5.91 -28.39 -14.81
C GLY A 346 4.67 -27.57 -15.21
N ASN A 347 4.12 -26.73 -14.31
CA ASN A 347 2.90 -25.96 -14.57
C ASN A 347 3.09 -24.45 -14.33
N ILE A 348 4.29 -23.93 -14.60
CA ILE A 348 4.63 -22.51 -14.59
C ILE A 348 5.35 -22.18 -15.91
N SER A 349 5.16 -20.96 -16.45
CA SER A 349 5.88 -20.55 -17.66
C SER A 349 7.39 -20.52 -17.41
N ASP A 350 8.19 -20.78 -18.45
CA ASP A 350 9.65 -20.76 -18.33
C ASP A 350 10.18 -19.39 -17.90
N ILE A 351 9.52 -18.31 -18.32
CA ILE A 351 9.85 -16.92 -17.95
C ILE A 351 9.63 -16.70 -16.45
N GLN A 352 8.45 -17.06 -15.93
CA GLN A 352 8.13 -16.92 -14.50
C GLN A 352 8.97 -17.85 -13.63
N ARG A 353 9.25 -19.08 -14.11
CA ARG A 353 10.18 -20.00 -13.45
C ARG A 353 11.55 -19.36 -13.33
N TRP A 354 12.09 -18.84 -14.43
CA TRP A 354 13.39 -18.15 -14.44
C TRP A 354 13.41 -16.96 -13.48
N GLN A 355 12.34 -16.16 -13.47
CA GLN A 355 12.20 -15.04 -12.54
C GLN A 355 12.24 -15.47 -11.09
N THR A 356 11.68 -16.63 -10.77
CA THR A 356 11.63 -17.14 -9.38
C THR A 356 12.96 -17.80 -8.99
N THR A 357 13.58 -18.57 -9.88
CA THR A 357 14.77 -19.38 -9.58
C THR A 357 16.09 -18.65 -9.75
N SER A 358 16.09 -17.43 -10.32
CA SER A 358 17.27 -16.57 -10.44
C SER A 358 17.39 -15.50 -9.34
N ILE A 359 16.47 -15.48 -8.37
CA ILE A 359 16.49 -14.49 -7.28
C ILE A 359 17.64 -14.80 -6.32
N GLU A 360 18.41 -13.77 -6.02
CA GLU A 360 19.53 -13.78 -5.08
C GLU A 360 19.03 -13.40 -3.68
N GLY A 361 19.56 -14.07 -2.66
CA GLY A 361 19.25 -13.76 -1.26
C GLY A 361 19.78 -14.85 -0.34
N LYS A 362 20.31 -14.47 0.82
CA LYS A 362 20.83 -15.44 1.82
C LYS A 362 19.71 -16.09 2.64
N ASN A 363 18.56 -15.42 2.74
CA ASN A 363 17.42 -15.83 3.54
C ASN A 363 16.29 -16.44 2.71
N ILE A 364 16.55 -16.87 1.48
CA ILE A 364 15.50 -17.41 0.59
C ILE A 364 15.79 -18.84 0.15
N HIS A 365 14.73 -19.59 -0.09
CA HIS A 365 14.78 -20.93 -0.65
C HIS A 365 13.61 -21.13 -1.62
N VAL A 366 13.88 -21.72 -2.79
CA VAL A 366 12.86 -21.96 -3.81
C VAL A 366 12.86 -23.43 -4.19
N VAL A 367 11.69 -24.07 -4.09
CA VAL A 367 11.54 -25.51 -4.28
C VAL A 367 10.51 -25.76 -5.39
N GLY A 368 10.95 -26.46 -6.43
CA GLY A 368 10.07 -26.98 -7.46
C GLY A 368 9.38 -28.27 -6.98
N VAL A 369 8.07 -28.35 -7.14
CA VAL A 369 7.31 -29.56 -6.78
C VAL A 369 6.78 -30.21 -8.05
N LYS A 370 7.01 -31.52 -8.23
CA LYS A 370 6.48 -32.31 -9.36
C LYS A 370 4.98 -32.60 -9.20
N GLY A 371 4.19 -31.53 -9.05
CA GLY A 371 2.75 -31.53 -8.92
C GLY A 371 2.14 -30.28 -9.57
N ASP A 372 0.88 -30.01 -9.29
CA ASP A 372 0.20 -28.79 -9.70
C ASP A 372 0.23 -27.71 -8.60
N PHE A 373 -0.30 -26.53 -8.93
CA PHE A 373 -0.38 -25.42 -8.00
C PHE A 373 -1.27 -25.75 -6.79
N ASP A 374 -2.35 -26.50 -7.02
CA ASP A 374 -3.29 -26.89 -5.97
C ASP A 374 -2.61 -27.77 -4.93
N PHE A 375 -1.79 -28.74 -5.35
CA PHE A 375 -0.97 -29.53 -4.45
C PHE A 375 -0.02 -28.65 -3.63
N CYS A 376 0.71 -27.73 -4.27
CA CYS A 376 1.61 -26.81 -3.57
C CYS A 376 0.86 -25.99 -2.51
N GLN A 377 -0.31 -25.46 -2.87
CA GLN A 377 -1.12 -24.66 -1.97
C GLN A 377 -1.68 -25.50 -0.80
N GLN A 378 -2.13 -26.72 -1.08
CA GLN A 378 -2.61 -27.65 -0.06
C GLN A 378 -1.49 -28.08 0.90
N ALA A 379 -0.29 -28.36 0.39
CA ALA A 379 0.87 -28.68 1.20
C ALA A 379 1.21 -27.55 2.19
N VAL A 380 1.27 -26.30 1.70
CA VAL A 380 1.47 -25.12 2.56
C VAL A 380 0.36 -25.02 3.60
N LYS A 381 -0.92 -25.08 3.20
CA LYS A 381 -2.07 -25.02 4.13
C LYS A 381 -2.01 -26.12 5.19
N LYS A 382 -1.58 -27.33 4.84
CA LYS A 382 -1.45 -28.45 5.76
C LYS A 382 -0.31 -28.22 6.76
N ILE A 383 0.85 -27.73 6.30
CA ILE A 383 1.98 -27.33 7.16
C ILE A 383 1.55 -26.31 8.23
N PHE A 384 0.78 -25.29 7.85
CA PHE A 384 0.28 -24.27 8.80
C PHE A 384 -0.69 -24.82 9.87
N ARG A 385 -1.25 -26.02 9.67
CA ARG A 385 -2.22 -26.65 10.59
C ARG A 385 -1.63 -27.85 11.34
N ASP A 386 -0.38 -28.21 11.04
CA ASP A 386 0.27 -29.40 11.60
C ASP A 386 0.95 -29.02 12.92
N SER A 387 0.22 -29.24 14.04
CA SER A 387 0.69 -28.86 15.38
C SER A 387 2.01 -29.54 15.77
N LYS A 388 2.21 -30.80 15.35
CA LYS A 388 3.44 -31.57 15.63
C LYS A 388 4.63 -31.00 14.86
N LEU A 389 4.41 -30.60 13.62
CA LEU A 389 5.43 -29.92 12.83
C LEU A 389 5.78 -28.56 13.45
N ILE A 390 4.77 -27.79 13.86
CA ILE A 390 4.97 -26.49 14.52
C ILE A 390 5.82 -26.66 15.80
N GLU A 391 5.56 -27.69 16.61
CA GLU A 391 6.39 -28.02 17.78
C GLU A 391 7.84 -28.36 17.39
N THR A 392 8.05 -29.00 16.24
CA THR A 392 9.39 -29.37 15.74
C THR A 392 10.21 -28.16 15.28
N LEU A 393 9.56 -27.05 14.93
CA LEU A 393 10.22 -25.82 14.48
C LEU A 393 10.76 -24.96 15.64
N ASP A 394 10.44 -25.30 16.89
CA ASP A 394 10.91 -24.64 18.11
C ASP A 394 10.79 -23.10 18.04
N LEU A 395 11.90 -22.37 18.02
CA LEU A 395 11.92 -20.90 17.95
C LEU A 395 11.59 -20.32 16.56
N CYS A 396 11.34 -21.14 15.54
CA CYS A 396 10.98 -20.70 14.20
C CYS A 396 9.47 -20.74 13.97
N LYS A 397 8.84 -19.57 13.89
CA LYS A 397 7.41 -19.41 13.61
C LYS A 397 7.14 -19.38 12.12
N LEU A 398 6.09 -20.06 11.68
CA LEU A 398 5.61 -19.97 10.31
C LEU A 398 4.76 -18.70 10.14
N SER A 399 4.97 -17.99 9.04
CA SER A 399 4.12 -16.86 8.63
C SER A 399 3.86 -16.91 7.13
N ALA A 400 2.83 -16.21 6.67
CA ALA A 400 2.47 -16.17 5.27
C ALA A 400 2.46 -14.73 4.75
N ALA A 401 3.07 -14.51 3.58
CA ALA A 401 3.03 -13.24 2.85
C ALA A 401 1.94 -13.23 1.77
N ASN A 402 0.79 -13.82 2.09
CA ASN A 402 -0.33 -13.99 1.17
C ASN A 402 -1.25 -12.76 1.16
N SER A 403 -2.11 -12.67 0.13
CA SER A 403 -2.94 -11.49 -0.18
C SER A 403 -3.99 -11.15 0.87
N ILE A 404 -4.11 -11.95 1.94
CA ILE A 404 -4.98 -11.68 3.08
C ILE A 404 -4.30 -10.79 4.12
N ASN A 405 -2.98 -10.68 4.14
CA ASN A 405 -2.27 -9.86 5.11
C ASN A 405 -2.62 -8.37 4.91
N TRP A 406 -2.93 -7.65 6.00
CA TRP A 406 -3.30 -6.23 5.94
C TRP A 406 -2.17 -5.37 5.36
N GLY A 407 -0.92 -5.69 5.68
CA GLY A 407 0.28 -5.05 5.12
C GLY A 407 0.46 -5.25 3.62
N ARG A 408 -0.24 -6.22 3.00
CA ARG A 408 -0.31 -6.34 1.52
C ARG A 408 -1.48 -5.60 0.91
N LEU A 409 -2.59 -5.49 1.63
CA LEU A 409 -3.80 -4.86 1.10
C LEU A 409 -3.67 -3.33 1.12
N LEU A 410 -3.18 -2.77 2.22
CA LEU A 410 -3.14 -1.33 2.44
C LEU A 410 -2.28 -0.58 1.39
N PRO A 411 -1.05 -1.01 1.02
CA PRO A 411 -0.25 -0.31 0.01
C PRO A 411 -0.90 -0.25 -1.38
N GLN A 412 -1.85 -1.15 -1.68
CA GLN A 412 -2.54 -1.16 -2.96
C GLN A 412 -3.51 0.03 -3.13
N THR A 413 -3.96 0.64 -2.02
CA THR A 413 -4.79 1.85 -2.06
C THR A 413 -4.05 3.03 -2.69
N LEU A 414 -2.73 3.06 -2.57
CA LEU A 414 -1.89 4.19 -2.96
C LEU A 414 -1.87 4.43 -4.46
N TYR A 415 -1.74 3.36 -5.25
CA TYR A 415 -1.77 3.50 -6.70
C TYR A 415 -3.19 3.84 -7.17
N HIS A 416 -4.25 3.28 -6.59
CA HIS A 416 -5.62 3.65 -6.98
C HIS A 416 -5.91 5.12 -6.74
N ALA A 417 -5.56 5.66 -5.56
CA ALA A 417 -5.67 7.08 -5.26
C ALA A 417 -4.80 7.93 -6.21
N SER A 418 -3.56 7.50 -6.45
CA SER A 418 -2.63 8.20 -7.35
C SER A 418 -3.12 8.22 -8.80
N ALA A 419 -3.86 7.21 -9.27
CA ALA A 419 -4.43 7.23 -10.62
C ALA A 419 -5.46 8.35 -10.80
N TYR A 420 -6.35 8.54 -9.83
CA TYR A 420 -7.29 9.66 -9.83
C TYR A 420 -6.56 11.00 -9.85
N LEU A 421 -5.58 11.15 -8.95
CA LEU A 421 -4.78 12.37 -8.84
C LEU A 421 -3.98 12.65 -10.11
N ASN A 422 -3.46 11.63 -10.80
CA ASN A 422 -2.77 11.76 -12.08
C ASN A 422 -3.73 12.22 -13.19
N LEU A 423 -4.95 11.69 -13.26
CA LEU A 423 -5.95 12.17 -14.21
C LEU A 423 -6.32 13.66 -13.98
N VAL A 424 -6.42 14.09 -12.73
CA VAL A 424 -6.67 15.51 -12.37
C VAL A 424 -5.46 16.38 -12.73
N ARG A 425 -4.25 15.98 -12.30
CA ARG A 425 -2.99 16.67 -12.58
C ARG A 425 -2.78 16.88 -14.08
N ASP A 426 -3.07 15.85 -14.88
CA ASP A 426 -2.86 15.86 -16.33
C ASP A 426 -4.08 16.43 -17.11
N CYS A 427 -5.01 17.08 -16.39
CA CYS A 427 -6.22 17.73 -16.89
C CYS A 427 -7.09 16.81 -17.77
N LYS A 428 -7.12 15.51 -17.46
CA LYS A 428 -8.00 14.53 -18.14
C LYS A 428 -9.40 14.52 -17.55
N ILE A 429 -9.53 14.92 -16.28
CA ILE A 429 -10.77 15.14 -15.55
C ILE A 429 -10.60 16.35 -14.64
N SER A 430 -11.69 16.93 -14.17
CA SER A 430 -11.70 17.93 -13.10
C SER A 430 -11.69 17.26 -11.73
N LEU A 431 -11.16 17.95 -10.70
CA LEU A 431 -11.31 17.50 -9.32
C LEU A 431 -12.82 17.44 -8.98
N GLY A 432 -13.26 16.31 -8.43
CA GLY A 432 -14.68 16.02 -8.16
C GLY A 432 -15.36 15.18 -9.25
N ASP A 433 -14.80 15.11 -10.47
CA ASP A 433 -15.39 14.30 -11.53
C ASP A 433 -15.33 12.82 -11.20
N HIS A 434 -16.41 12.11 -11.54
CA HIS A 434 -16.53 10.69 -11.30
C HIS A 434 -15.78 9.83 -12.34
N VAL A 435 -15.09 8.80 -11.86
CA VAL A 435 -14.38 7.81 -12.70
C VAL A 435 -14.73 6.37 -12.32
N ASP A 436 -14.62 5.45 -13.27
CA ASP A 436 -14.73 4.01 -13.01
C ASP A 436 -13.36 3.34 -12.98
N TYR A 437 -13.25 2.25 -12.22
CA TYR A 437 -12.02 1.46 -12.13
C TYR A 437 -12.31 0.03 -12.59
N CYS A 438 -11.66 -0.43 -13.65
CA CYS A 438 -11.75 -1.79 -14.15
C CYS A 438 -10.52 -2.61 -13.76
N VAL A 439 -10.73 -3.63 -12.93
CA VAL A 439 -9.66 -4.41 -12.32
C VAL A 439 -9.77 -5.87 -12.73
N PRO A 440 -8.74 -6.47 -13.36
CA PRO A 440 -8.70 -7.91 -13.57
C PRO A 440 -8.56 -8.58 -12.19
N THR A 441 -9.58 -9.34 -11.80
CA THR A 441 -9.79 -9.68 -10.40
C THR A 441 -9.64 -11.18 -10.14
N GLY A 442 -8.64 -11.52 -9.33
CA GLY A 442 -8.45 -12.85 -8.73
C GLY A 442 -8.95 -12.89 -7.27
N ASN A 443 -8.01 -12.91 -6.31
CA ASN A 443 -8.28 -12.93 -4.87
C ASN A 443 -8.89 -11.64 -4.27
N PHE A 444 -9.44 -10.75 -5.11
CA PHE A 444 -10.21 -9.54 -4.75
C PHE A 444 -9.48 -8.43 -3.98
N GLY A 445 -8.20 -8.62 -3.61
CA GLY A 445 -7.43 -7.61 -2.87
C GLY A 445 -7.24 -6.30 -3.64
N ASN A 446 -6.94 -6.38 -4.95
CA ASN A 446 -6.71 -5.18 -5.78
C ASN A 446 -8.00 -4.34 -5.89
N ILE A 447 -9.12 -4.92 -6.33
CA ILE A 447 -10.39 -4.18 -6.43
C ILE A 447 -10.94 -3.74 -5.06
N LEU A 448 -10.68 -4.50 -4.00
CA LEU A 448 -11.01 -4.09 -2.62
C LEU A 448 -10.21 -2.86 -2.18
N SER A 449 -8.95 -2.72 -2.62
CA SER A 449 -8.18 -1.51 -2.33
C SER A 449 -8.73 -0.27 -3.06
N ALA A 450 -9.28 -0.42 -4.26
CA ALA A 450 -10.03 0.65 -4.93
C ALA A 450 -11.35 0.99 -4.18
N PHE A 451 -12.02 -0.02 -3.60
CA PHE A 451 -13.14 0.21 -2.68
C PHE A 451 -12.72 1.05 -1.47
N TYR A 452 -11.58 0.75 -0.83
CA TYR A 452 -11.10 1.59 0.28
C TYR A 452 -10.79 3.03 -0.16
N VAL A 453 -10.24 3.24 -1.36
CA VAL A 453 -10.01 4.59 -1.90
C VAL A 453 -11.32 5.34 -2.13
N LYS A 454 -12.37 4.66 -2.64
CA LYS A 454 -13.72 5.25 -2.73
C LYS A 454 -14.25 5.63 -1.35
N GLU A 455 -14.11 4.75 -0.36
CA GLU A 455 -14.53 5.00 1.03
C GLU A 455 -13.72 6.12 1.71
N MET A 456 -12.51 6.40 1.24
CA MET A 456 -11.71 7.55 1.66
C MET A 456 -12.22 8.88 1.10
N GLY A 457 -13.22 8.89 0.22
CA GLY A 457 -13.82 10.11 -0.34
C GLY A 457 -13.42 10.42 -1.78
N PHE A 458 -12.60 9.59 -2.42
CA PHE A 458 -12.29 9.77 -3.84
C PHE A 458 -13.54 9.55 -4.71
N PRO A 459 -13.80 10.39 -5.74
CA PRO A 459 -14.95 10.28 -6.65
C PRO A 459 -14.97 9.05 -7.58
N ILE A 460 -14.80 7.84 -7.05
CA ILE A 460 -14.95 6.60 -7.83
C ILE A 460 -16.44 6.28 -7.92
N ARG A 461 -16.98 6.09 -9.13
CA ARG A 461 -18.39 5.75 -9.35
C ARG A 461 -18.61 4.25 -9.26
N LYS A 462 -18.11 3.46 -10.22
CA LYS A 462 -18.18 2.00 -10.25
C LYS A 462 -16.82 1.33 -10.13
N LEU A 463 -16.83 0.19 -9.44
CA LEU A 463 -15.74 -0.79 -9.45
C LEU A 463 -16.11 -1.93 -10.40
N ILE A 464 -15.45 -2.01 -11.54
CA ILE A 464 -15.72 -3.00 -12.58
C ILE A 464 -14.84 -4.24 -12.32
N CYS A 465 -15.46 -5.32 -11.86
CA CYS A 465 -14.78 -6.60 -11.64
C CYS A 465 -14.69 -7.37 -12.97
N ALA A 466 -13.48 -7.47 -13.52
CA ALA A 466 -13.22 -8.21 -14.74
C ALA A 466 -12.66 -9.61 -14.42
N SER A 467 -13.38 -10.65 -14.84
CA SER A 467 -12.98 -12.05 -14.69
C SER A 467 -12.55 -12.63 -16.03
N ASN A 468 -11.74 -13.68 -16.01
CA ASN A 468 -11.57 -14.53 -17.20
C ASN A 468 -12.67 -15.62 -17.21
N GLU A 469 -12.44 -16.76 -17.85
CA GLU A 469 -13.40 -17.88 -17.86
C GLU A 469 -13.76 -18.43 -16.47
N ASN A 470 -12.95 -18.13 -15.44
CA ASN A 470 -13.24 -18.40 -14.04
C ASN A 470 -14.07 -17.25 -13.45
N ASN A 471 -15.35 -17.19 -13.81
CA ASN A 471 -16.23 -16.05 -13.58
C ASN A 471 -17.10 -16.11 -12.31
N ILE A 472 -16.65 -16.84 -11.27
CA ILE A 472 -17.38 -16.96 -10.00
C ILE A 472 -17.71 -15.62 -9.35
N LEU A 473 -16.79 -14.65 -9.44
CA LEU A 473 -17.00 -13.31 -8.88
C LEU A 473 -18.08 -12.53 -9.64
N MET A 474 -18.15 -12.70 -10.95
CA MET A 474 -19.23 -12.12 -11.76
C MET A 474 -20.58 -12.72 -11.36
N GLU A 475 -20.71 -14.06 -11.28
CA GLU A 475 -21.95 -14.73 -10.84
C GLU A 475 -22.37 -14.24 -9.45
N PHE A 476 -21.42 -14.17 -8.51
CA PHE A 476 -21.70 -13.69 -7.16
C PHE A 476 -22.20 -12.24 -7.15
N LEU A 477 -21.51 -11.33 -7.83
CA LEU A 477 -21.86 -9.91 -7.84
C LEU A 477 -23.21 -9.64 -8.52
N GLN A 478 -23.63 -10.47 -9.48
CA GLN A 478 -24.93 -10.35 -10.14
C GLN A 478 -26.07 -11.02 -9.36
N THR A 479 -25.82 -12.21 -8.80
CA THR A 479 -26.89 -13.03 -8.21
C THR A 479 -27.01 -12.85 -6.70
N GLY A 480 -25.91 -12.51 -6.02
CA GLY A 480 -25.74 -12.54 -4.57
C GLY A 480 -25.41 -13.94 -4.01
N ILE A 481 -25.21 -14.94 -4.87
CA ILE A 481 -24.95 -16.33 -4.48
C ILE A 481 -23.47 -16.65 -4.69
N TYR A 482 -22.78 -17.07 -3.64
CA TYR A 482 -21.38 -17.49 -3.70
C TYR A 482 -21.29 -18.99 -3.49
N ARG A 483 -20.85 -19.74 -4.51
CA ARG A 483 -20.83 -21.21 -4.52
C ARG A 483 -19.61 -21.76 -5.27
N PRO A 484 -18.42 -21.74 -4.65
CA PRO A 484 -17.20 -22.32 -5.21
C PRO A 484 -17.33 -23.77 -5.65
N SER A 485 -18.12 -24.57 -4.93
CA SER A 485 -18.31 -26.00 -5.22
C SER A 485 -18.99 -26.28 -6.57
N ALA A 486 -19.62 -25.28 -7.19
CA ALA A 486 -20.22 -25.40 -8.52
C ALA A 486 -19.25 -25.07 -9.68
N PHE A 487 -18.01 -24.67 -9.37
CA PHE A 487 -17.02 -24.28 -10.37
C PHE A 487 -15.85 -25.25 -10.40
N THR A 488 -15.37 -25.55 -11.61
CA THR A 488 -14.09 -26.22 -11.83
C THR A 488 -13.10 -25.19 -12.34
N LEU A 489 -11.91 -25.15 -11.74
CA LEU A 489 -10.84 -24.25 -12.16
C LEU A 489 -10.45 -24.53 -13.62
N LYS A 490 -10.52 -23.51 -14.46
CA LYS A 490 -10.05 -23.55 -15.85
C LYS A 490 -8.70 -22.86 -15.96
N LYS A 491 -7.74 -23.52 -16.59
CA LYS A 491 -6.44 -22.90 -16.93
C LYS A 491 -6.64 -21.94 -18.09
N THR A 492 -6.19 -20.69 -17.93
CA THR A 492 -6.25 -19.66 -18.98
C THR A 492 -4.87 -19.06 -19.26
N ILE A 493 -4.76 -18.20 -20.28
CA ILE A 493 -3.54 -17.40 -20.52
C ILE A 493 -3.36 -16.25 -19.50
N SER A 494 -4.29 -16.11 -18.55
CA SER A 494 -4.27 -15.12 -17.46
C SER A 494 -4.25 -15.80 -16.08
N PRO A 495 -3.22 -16.61 -15.78
CA PRO A 495 -3.24 -17.56 -14.67
C PRO A 495 -3.30 -16.91 -13.28
N SER A 496 -2.91 -15.63 -13.14
CA SER A 496 -2.97 -14.93 -11.84
C SER A 496 -4.39 -14.62 -11.37
N ILE A 497 -5.39 -14.75 -12.25
CA ILE A 497 -6.82 -14.57 -11.93
C ILE A 497 -7.65 -15.84 -12.16
N ASP A 498 -7.01 -16.99 -12.40
CA ASP A 498 -7.66 -18.30 -12.37
C ASP A 498 -8.00 -18.67 -10.91
N ILE A 499 -9.22 -18.37 -10.49
CA ILE A 499 -9.67 -18.62 -9.11
C ILE A 499 -11.10 -19.18 -9.07
N ILE A 500 -11.32 -20.10 -8.12
CA ILE A 500 -12.66 -20.57 -7.72
C ILE A 500 -13.05 -20.10 -6.32
N GLN A 501 -12.10 -19.55 -5.56
CA GLN A 501 -12.35 -18.94 -4.26
C GLN A 501 -11.56 -17.64 -4.15
N SER A 502 -12.23 -16.59 -3.69
CA SER A 502 -11.63 -15.29 -3.47
C SER A 502 -11.45 -15.02 -1.97
N SER A 503 -10.20 -14.85 -1.55
CA SER A 503 -9.87 -14.66 -0.13
C SER A 503 -10.37 -13.31 0.42
N ASN A 504 -10.20 -12.20 -0.32
CA ASN A 504 -10.55 -10.87 0.20
C ASN A 504 -12.03 -10.49 0.04
N LEU A 505 -12.85 -11.35 -0.58
CA LEU A 505 -14.29 -11.11 -0.68
C LEU A 505 -14.92 -10.95 0.72
N GLU A 506 -14.39 -11.67 1.72
CA GLU A 506 -14.83 -11.59 3.11
C GLU A 506 -14.85 -10.17 3.67
N ARG A 507 -13.80 -9.40 3.41
CA ARG A 507 -13.68 -8.01 3.90
C ARG A 507 -14.74 -7.11 3.28
N LEU A 508 -15.04 -7.29 2.00
CA LEU A 508 -16.15 -6.57 1.37
C LEU A 508 -17.47 -6.95 2.03
N LEU A 509 -17.73 -8.25 2.20
CA LEU A 509 -18.97 -8.72 2.82
C LEU A 509 -19.17 -8.13 4.21
N TYR A 510 -18.11 -8.07 5.02
CA TYR A 510 -18.12 -7.45 6.34
C TYR A 510 -18.56 -5.98 6.29
N HIS A 511 -18.00 -5.19 5.37
CA HIS A 511 -18.41 -3.78 5.22
C HIS A 511 -19.85 -3.65 4.75
N LEU A 512 -20.30 -4.51 3.84
CA LEU A 512 -21.67 -4.46 3.30
C LEU A 512 -22.73 -4.95 4.29
N SER A 513 -22.35 -5.85 5.20
CA SER A 513 -23.18 -6.32 6.31
C SER A 513 -23.23 -5.35 7.49
N GLU A 514 -22.66 -4.14 7.34
CA GLU A 514 -22.59 -3.13 8.41
C GLU A 514 -21.78 -3.63 9.60
N GLU A 515 -20.67 -4.29 9.29
CA GLU A 515 -19.70 -4.78 10.25
C GLU A 515 -20.25 -5.89 11.17
N ASP A 516 -21.26 -6.63 10.68
CA ASP A 516 -21.87 -7.76 11.37
C ASP A 516 -21.02 -9.04 11.23
N SER A 517 -20.15 -9.26 12.21
CA SER A 517 -19.30 -10.46 12.29
C SER A 517 -20.08 -11.78 12.41
N HIS A 518 -21.27 -11.78 13.01
CA HIS A 518 -22.09 -12.99 13.10
C HIS A 518 -22.55 -13.43 11.71
N MET A 519 -23.00 -12.47 10.90
CA MET A 519 -23.41 -12.73 9.52
C MET A 519 -22.25 -13.30 8.70
N ILE A 520 -21.04 -12.74 8.84
CA ILE A 520 -19.85 -13.25 8.13
C ILE A 520 -19.48 -14.65 8.60
N SER A 521 -19.45 -14.88 9.91
CA SER A 521 -19.20 -16.21 10.47
C SER A 521 -20.20 -17.26 9.95
N ASN A 522 -21.48 -16.89 9.87
CA ASN A 522 -22.53 -17.74 9.31
C ASN A 522 -22.32 -18.02 7.81
N PHE A 523 -21.93 -17.02 7.00
CA PHE A 523 -21.65 -17.24 5.57
C PHE A 523 -20.51 -18.24 5.36
N TYR A 524 -19.41 -18.12 6.11
CA TYR A 524 -18.25 -19.00 5.96
C TYR A 524 -18.47 -20.38 6.60
N SER A 525 -19.29 -20.47 7.65
CA SER A 525 -19.78 -21.75 8.17
C SER A 525 -20.65 -22.47 7.16
N ASN A 526 -21.60 -21.78 6.51
CA ASN A 526 -22.43 -22.32 5.45
C ASN A 526 -21.62 -22.73 4.22
N LEU A 527 -20.60 -21.94 3.86
CA LEU A 527 -19.67 -22.27 2.78
C LEU A 527 -18.95 -23.60 3.06
N THR A 528 -18.52 -23.80 4.31
CA THR A 528 -17.82 -25.03 4.73
C THR A 528 -18.76 -26.23 4.75
N ASN A 529 -19.99 -26.06 5.24
CA ASN A 529 -20.93 -27.17 5.45
C ASN A 529 -21.75 -27.54 4.21
N THR A 530 -22.12 -26.56 3.39
CA THR A 530 -23.03 -26.73 2.24
C THR A 530 -22.40 -26.38 0.89
N GLY A 531 -21.19 -25.79 0.90
CA GLY A 531 -20.49 -25.36 -0.32
C GLY A 531 -20.96 -24.02 -0.89
N ALA A 532 -21.92 -23.35 -0.26
CA ALA A 532 -22.45 -22.07 -0.73
C ALA A 532 -22.98 -21.16 0.40
N PHE A 533 -23.12 -19.87 0.09
CA PHE A 533 -24.00 -18.96 0.83
C PHE A 533 -24.66 -17.95 -0.12
N LYS A 534 -25.70 -17.28 0.37
CA LYS A 534 -26.39 -16.20 -0.35
C LYS A 534 -26.49 -14.97 0.55
N VAL A 535 -26.14 -13.81 0.02
CA VAL A 535 -26.31 -12.53 0.74
C VAL A 535 -27.78 -12.10 0.72
N ASN A 536 -28.17 -11.29 1.72
CA ASN A 536 -29.51 -10.73 1.77
C ASN A 536 -29.73 -9.67 0.66
N ASN A 537 -30.99 -9.28 0.44
CA ASN A 537 -31.35 -8.34 -0.64
C ASN A 537 -30.68 -6.97 -0.47
N ARG A 538 -30.55 -6.47 0.77
CA ARG A 538 -29.89 -5.19 1.07
C ARG A 538 -28.42 -5.19 0.65
N MET A 539 -27.69 -6.25 0.96
CA MET A 539 -26.30 -6.42 0.50
C MET A 539 -26.23 -6.54 -1.02
N LYS A 540 -27.18 -7.26 -1.65
CA LYS A 540 -27.25 -7.39 -3.10
C LYS A 540 -27.46 -6.05 -3.80
N GLU A 541 -28.31 -5.19 -3.26
CA GLU A 541 -28.51 -3.82 -3.75
C GLU A 541 -27.23 -2.99 -3.61
N LYS A 542 -26.54 -3.05 -2.46
CA LYS A 542 -25.24 -2.39 -2.27
C LYS A 542 -24.18 -2.90 -3.27
N LEU A 543 -24.11 -4.21 -3.50
CA LEU A 543 -23.22 -4.81 -4.51
C LEU A 543 -23.53 -4.25 -5.91
N SER A 544 -24.81 -4.21 -6.28
CA SER A 544 -25.27 -3.70 -7.58
C SER A 544 -25.01 -2.19 -7.73
N ALA A 545 -25.06 -1.43 -6.64
CA ALA A 545 -24.75 0.00 -6.63
C ALA A 545 -23.24 0.27 -6.77
N LEU A 546 -22.40 -0.54 -6.14
CA LEU A 546 -20.94 -0.35 -6.12
C LEU A 546 -20.22 -0.95 -7.35
N PHE A 547 -20.65 -2.13 -7.78
CA PHE A 547 -19.92 -2.91 -8.78
C PHE A 547 -20.64 -2.92 -10.13
N ALA A 548 -19.83 -3.05 -11.18
CA ALA A 548 -20.23 -3.62 -12.46
C ALA A 548 -19.34 -4.84 -12.72
N THR A 549 -19.74 -5.74 -13.61
CA THR A 549 -18.99 -6.96 -13.86
C THR A 549 -19.05 -7.41 -15.30
N GLY A 550 -18.04 -8.17 -15.69
CA GLY A 550 -18.04 -8.91 -16.94
C GLY A 550 -16.94 -9.97 -16.92
N TYR A 551 -16.91 -10.79 -17.95
CA TYR A 551 -15.83 -11.74 -18.15
C TYR A 551 -15.38 -11.80 -19.61
N ALA A 552 -14.13 -12.21 -19.81
CA ALA A 552 -13.55 -12.45 -21.11
C ALA A 552 -13.22 -13.94 -21.28
N THR A 553 -13.65 -14.53 -22.41
CA THR A 553 -13.16 -15.86 -22.83
C THR A 553 -11.73 -15.78 -23.36
N GLU A 554 -11.08 -16.92 -23.53
CA GLU A 554 -9.76 -16.99 -24.20
C GLU A 554 -9.76 -16.27 -25.56
N SER A 555 -10.82 -16.43 -26.35
CA SER A 555 -10.95 -15.77 -27.65
C SER A 555 -11.12 -14.26 -27.50
N ASN A 556 -11.91 -13.80 -26.51
CA ASN A 556 -12.06 -12.37 -26.25
C ASN A 556 -10.74 -11.72 -25.83
N THR A 557 -9.99 -12.37 -24.93
CA THR A 557 -8.68 -11.90 -24.47
C THR A 557 -7.69 -11.78 -25.62
N LYS A 558 -7.58 -12.82 -26.47
CA LYS A 558 -6.68 -12.81 -27.64
C LYS A 558 -7.06 -11.72 -28.65
N CYS A 559 -8.36 -11.56 -28.93
CA CYS A 559 -8.85 -10.49 -29.80
C CYS A 559 -8.56 -9.10 -29.22
N SER A 560 -8.76 -8.89 -27.91
CA SER A 560 -8.44 -7.63 -27.23
C SER A 560 -6.96 -7.28 -27.37
N ILE A 561 -6.05 -8.22 -27.11
CA ILE A 561 -4.59 -8.03 -27.30
C ILE A 561 -4.29 -7.61 -28.74
N SER A 562 -4.77 -8.40 -29.72
CA SER A 562 -4.46 -8.16 -31.14
C SER A 562 -5.02 -6.81 -31.63
N ASN A 563 -6.27 -6.51 -31.33
CA ASN A 563 -6.96 -5.31 -31.83
C ASN A 563 -6.40 -4.05 -31.20
N ILE A 564 -6.25 -4.02 -29.86
CA ILE A 564 -5.69 -2.84 -29.19
C ILE A 564 -4.25 -2.58 -29.60
N PHE A 565 -3.45 -3.64 -29.79
CA PHE A 565 -2.09 -3.47 -30.28
C PHE A 565 -2.06 -2.89 -31.70
N LYS A 566 -2.91 -3.38 -32.60
CA LYS A 566 -3.03 -2.84 -33.98
C LYS A 566 -3.54 -1.39 -34.01
N GLU A 567 -4.52 -1.06 -33.16
CA GLU A 567 -5.16 0.26 -33.13
C GLU A 567 -4.27 1.33 -32.48
N THR A 568 -3.57 0.98 -31.40
CA THR A 568 -2.94 1.97 -30.50
C THR A 568 -1.42 1.81 -30.39
N GLY A 569 -0.86 0.70 -30.87
CA GLY A 569 0.52 0.29 -30.60
C GLY A 569 0.78 -0.15 -29.15
N TYR A 570 -0.21 -0.05 -28.26
CA TYR A 570 -0.09 -0.44 -26.86
C TYR A 570 -0.24 -1.97 -26.73
N LEU A 571 0.79 -2.65 -26.20
CA LEU A 571 0.76 -4.09 -25.99
C LEU A 571 0.41 -4.43 -24.55
N MET A 572 -0.74 -5.07 -24.37
CA MET A 572 -1.24 -5.50 -23.06
C MET A 572 -0.80 -6.92 -22.73
N ASP A 573 -0.55 -7.18 -21.45
CA ASP A 573 -0.54 -8.55 -20.94
C ASP A 573 -1.96 -9.16 -20.93
N PRO A 574 -2.12 -10.50 -20.85
CA PRO A 574 -3.44 -11.14 -20.89
C PRO A 574 -4.42 -10.69 -19.79
N HIS A 575 -3.95 -10.40 -18.58
CA HIS A 575 -4.79 -9.93 -17.47
C HIS A 575 -5.31 -8.52 -17.76
N THR A 576 -4.44 -7.63 -18.24
CA THR A 576 -4.84 -6.28 -18.65
C THR A 576 -5.84 -6.33 -19.82
N ALA A 577 -5.65 -7.24 -20.76
CA ALA A 577 -6.58 -7.45 -21.88
C ALA A 577 -7.96 -7.96 -21.43
N VAL A 578 -8.04 -8.84 -20.43
CA VAL A 578 -9.31 -9.23 -19.80
C VAL A 578 -10.06 -8.00 -19.27
N ALA A 579 -9.37 -7.13 -18.53
CA ALA A 579 -9.98 -5.92 -17.99
C ALA A 579 -10.36 -4.92 -19.09
N GLN A 580 -9.52 -4.73 -20.11
CA GLN A 580 -9.82 -3.87 -21.24
C GLN A 580 -11.06 -4.36 -22.01
N TYR A 581 -11.15 -5.66 -22.28
CA TYR A 581 -12.33 -6.24 -22.93
C TYR A 581 -13.59 -5.96 -22.11
N VAL A 582 -13.58 -6.25 -20.81
CA VAL A 582 -14.73 -6.00 -19.94
C VAL A 582 -15.07 -4.51 -19.87
N ALA A 583 -14.08 -3.63 -19.73
CA ALA A 583 -14.28 -2.18 -19.74
C ALA A 583 -14.94 -1.69 -21.03
N SER A 584 -14.62 -2.28 -22.19
CA SER A 584 -15.25 -1.94 -23.48
C SER A 584 -16.72 -2.32 -23.58
N GLN A 585 -17.22 -3.18 -22.69
CA GLN A 585 -18.64 -3.55 -22.60
C GLN A 585 -19.43 -2.64 -21.66
N HIS A 586 -18.76 -1.68 -21.02
CA HIS A 586 -19.36 -0.68 -20.14
C HIS A 586 -19.25 0.72 -20.78
N GLY A 587 -20.23 1.58 -20.50
CA GLY A 587 -20.46 2.83 -21.26
C GLY A 587 -19.38 3.92 -21.13
N ASP A 588 -19.70 5.13 -21.61
CA ASP A 588 -18.75 6.22 -21.90
C ASP A 588 -18.18 6.98 -20.68
N MET A 589 -18.05 6.34 -19.52
CA MET A 589 -17.39 6.93 -18.36
C MET A 589 -15.87 6.85 -18.49
N THR A 590 -15.17 7.87 -17.99
CA THR A 590 -13.71 7.79 -17.84
C THR A 590 -13.34 6.61 -16.96
N THR A 591 -12.60 5.67 -17.52
CA THR A 591 -12.32 4.38 -16.90
C THR A 591 -10.82 4.16 -16.79
N VAL A 592 -10.34 3.93 -15.57
CA VAL A 592 -8.98 3.49 -15.27
C VAL A 592 -8.96 1.96 -15.28
N ILE A 593 -8.17 1.36 -16.17
CA ILE A 593 -7.97 -0.08 -16.29
C ILE A 593 -6.64 -0.43 -15.60
N SER A 594 -6.66 -1.33 -14.63
CA SER A 594 -5.43 -1.75 -13.95
C SER A 594 -4.55 -2.62 -14.86
N GLY A 595 -3.38 -2.09 -15.24
CA GLY A 595 -2.32 -2.81 -15.93
C GLY A 595 -1.50 -3.64 -14.96
N THR A 596 -1.87 -4.90 -14.75
CA THR A 596 -1.37 -5.69 -13.60
C THR A 596 -0.04 -6.40 -13.80
N ALA A 597 0.39 -6.59 -15.05
CA ALA A 597 1.69 -7.19 -15.35
C ALA A 597 2.25 -6.63 -16.67
N HIS A 598 3.57 -6.70 -16.82
CA HIS A 598 4.21 -6.33 -18.07
C HIS A 598 4.01 -7.45 -19.11
N HIS A 599 3.75 -7.10 -20.37
CA HIS A 599 3.52 -8.08 -21.45
C HIS A 599 4.68 -9.07 -21.61
N GLY A 600 5.91 -8.62 -21.35
CA GLY A 600 7.13 -9.45 -21.38
C GLY A 600 7.11 -10.66 -20.43
N LYS A 601 6.26 -10.67 -19.40
CA LYS A 601 6.09 -11.84 -18.51
C LYS A 601 5.35 -13.01 -19.16
N PHE A 602 4.60 -12.73 -20.23
CA PHE A 602 3.72 -13.67 -20.92
C PHE A 602 4.01 -13.68 -22.42
N CYS A 603 5.26 -13.41 -22.84
CA CYS A 603 5.58 -13.29 -24.26
C CYS A 603 5.44 -14.61 -25.02
N ASP A 604 5.55 -15.75 -24.36
CA ASP A 604 5.18 -17.07 -24.87
C ASP A 604 3.72 -17.17 -25.31
N ASN A 605 2.81 -16.48 -24.61
CA ASN A 605 1.39 -16.41 -24.95
C ASN A 605 1.08 -15.27 -25.93
N ILE A 606 1.78 -14.15 -25.82
CA ILE A 606 1.49 -12.92 -26.57
C ILE A 606 2.06 -12.97 -27.99
N LEU A 607 3.30 -13.43 -28.18
CA LEU A 607 3.96 -13.43 -29.48
C LEU A 607 3.13 -14.19 -30.55
N PRO A 608 2.58 -15.39 -30.28
CA PRO A 608 1.73 -16.08 -31.25
C PRO A 608 0.43 -15.34 -31.61
N ILE A 609 -0.04 -14.44 -30.75
CA ILE A 609 -1.28 -13.66 -30.98
C ILE A 609 -1.01 -12.49 -31.95
N ILE A 610 0.15 -11.84 -31.82
CA ILE A 610 0.49 -10.63 -32.58
C ILE A 610 1.35 -10.92 -33.82
N ASP A 611 2.08 -12.04 -33.82
CA ASP A 611 2.85 -12.56 -34.96
C ASP A 611 2.58 -14.06 -35.13
N PRO A 612 1.40 -14.45 -35.67
CA PRO A 612 1.03 -15.85 -35.82
C PRO A 612 1.93 -16.65 -36.78
N SER A 613 2.68 -15.97 -37.65
CA SER A 613 3.65 -16.58 -38.55
C SER A 613 4.98 -16.94 -37.87
N GLY A 614 5.23 -16.38 -36.70
CA GLY A 614 6.46 -16.57 -35.96
C GLY A 614 6.49 -17.88 -35.18
N ASP A 615 7.40 -18.79 -35.51
CA ASP A 615 7.69 -19.91 -34.61
C ASP A 615 8.42 -19.40 -33.36
N ILE A 616 7.93 -19.83 -32.19
CA ILE A 616 8.51 -19.54 -30.88
C ILE A 616 8.91 -20.81 -30.13
N SER A 617 8.57 -21.99 -30.64
CA SER A 617 8.70 -23.28 -29.95
C SER A 617 10.16 -23.67 -29.65
N SER A 618 11.09 -23.16 -30.45
CA SER A 618 12.54 -23.39 -30.31
C SER A 618 13.28 -22.25 -29.60
N LEU A 619 12.59 -21.17 -29.22
CA LEU A 619 13.23 -20.00 -28.63
C LEU A 619 13.55 -20.22 -27.15
N SER A 620 14.77 -19.87 -26.74
CA SER A 620 15.10 -19.79 -25.32
C SER A 620 14.35 -18.64 -24.64
N VAL A 621 14.28 -18.65 -23.30
CA VAL A 621 13.72 -17.51 -22.52
C VAL A 621 14.40 -16.19 -22.89
N LYS A 622 15.72 -16.22 -23.12
CA LYS A 622 16.49 -15.05 -23.54
C LYS A 622 16.07 -14.54 -24.92
N ASP A 623 15.85 -15.44 -25.88
CA ASP A 623 15.43 -15.09 -27.23
C ASP A 623 13.98 -14.60 -27.26
N LEU A 624 13.09 -15.21 -26.45
CA LEU A 624 11.71 -14.76 -26.26
C LEU A 624 11.65 -13.32 -25.73
N ILE A 625 12.42 -13.01 -24.68
CA ILE A 625 12.51 -11.66 -24.12
C ILE A 625 13.14 -10.68 -25.12
N SER A 626 14.20 -11.09 -25.83
CA SER A 626 14.83 -10.25 -26.87
C SER A 626 13.83 -9.92 -27.98
N ARG A 627 13.08 -10.90 -28.48
CA ARG A 627 12.04 -10.70 -29.49
C ARG A 627 10.94 -9.80 -28.97
N ALA A 628 10.39 -10.08 -27.79
CA ALA A 628 9.34 -9.27 -27.16
C ALA A 628 9.76 -7.80 -26.99
N SER A 629 11.03 -7.54 -26.66
CA SER A 629 11.54 -6.17 -26.49
C SER A 629 11.60 -5.34 -27.78
N LYS A 630 11.54 -5.99 -28.95
CA LYS A 630 11.57 -5.35 -30.26
C LYS A 630 10.17 -5.16 -30.86
N VAL A 631 9.14 -5.73 -30.24
CA VAL A 631 7.76 -5.73 -30.75
C VAL A 631 7.13 -4.33 -30.64
N THR A 632 7.33 -3.67 -29.50
CA THR A 632 6.73 -2.36 -29.23
C THR A 632 7.63 -1.55 -28.30
N THR A 633 7.40 -0.24 -28.31
CA THR A 633 7.92 0.70 -27.30
C THR A 633 6.84 1.17 -26.35
N ARG A 634 5.62 0.61 -26.43
CA ARG A 634 4.45 1.04 -25.65
C ARG A 634 3.72 -0.19 -25.05
N PRO A 635 3.90 -0.49 -23.74
CA PRO A 635 4.89 0.12 -22.85
C PRO A 635 6.33 -0.25 -23.27
N HIS A 636 7.31 0.49 -22.76
CA HIS A 636 8.71 0.10 -22.91
C HIS A 636 8.98 -1.20 -22.16
N MET A 637 9.85 -2.05 -22.72
CA MET A 637 10.23 -3.30 -22.07
C MET A 637 10.89 -3.03 -20.71
N ASN A 638 10.31 -3.58 -19.65
CA ASN A 638 10.84 -3.46 -18.29
C ASN A 638 12.29 -3.99 -18.20
N THR A 639 13.19 -3.17 -17.67
CA THR A 639 14.63 -3.45 -17.65
C THR A 639 15.00 -4.54 -16.63
N PHE A 640 14.27 -4.68 -15.54
CA PHE A 640 14.44 -5.80 -14.60
C PHE A 640 14.12 -7.14 -15.27
N LEU A 641 13.06 -7.24 -16.06
CA LEU A 641 12.78 -8.45 -16.85
C LEU A 641 13.86 -8.74 -17.90
N GLN A 642 14.41 -7.71 -18.55
CA GLN A 642 15.48 -7.90 -19.54
C GLN A 642 16.80 -8.35 -18.91
N SER A 643 17.14 -7.82 -17.73
CA SER A 643 18.38 -8.18 -17.03
C SER A 643 18.28 -9.54 -16.35
N MET A 644 17.07 -9.96 -15.94
CA MET A 644 16.81 -11.26 -15.32
C MET A 644 17.34 -12.44 -16.15
N VAL A 645 17.19 -12.42 -17.48
CA VAL A 645 17.64 -13.52 -18.35
C VAL A 645 19.17 -13.62 -18.47
N GLN A 646 19.91 -12.65 -17.94
CA GLN A 646 21.38 -12.72 -17.83
C GLN A 646 21.83 -13.34 -16.49
N LYS A 647 20.92 -13.48 -15.52
CA LYS A 647 21.21 -14.10 -14.23
C LYS A 647 21.21 -15.62 -14.34
N ASN A 648 22.10 -16.25 -13.59
CA ASN A 648 22.13 -17.70 -13.46
C ASN A 648 20.93 -18.19 -12.65
N VAL A 649 20.42 -19.37 -13.01
CA VAL A 649 19.46 -20.09 -12.15
C VAL A 649 20.20 -20.60 -10.92
N LEU A 650 19.81 -20.09 -9.75
CA LEU A 650 20.43 -20.37 -8.45
C LEU A 650 19.71 -21.50 -7.72
N HIS A 651 18.39 -21.53 -7.80
CA HIS A 651 17.56 -22.50 -7.09
C HIS A 651 17.18 -23.66 -8.02
N LYS A 652 17.66 -24.86 -7.68
CA LYS A 652 17.54 -26.06 -8.53
C LYS A 652 16.83 -27.23 -7.85
N ASP A 653 16.42 -27.05 -6.60
CA ASP A 653 15.80 -28.12 -5.82
C ASP A 653 14.43 -28.45 -6.40
N VAL A 654 14.22 -29.75 -6.70
CA VAL A 654 12.97 -30.29 -7.23
C VAL A 654 12.62 -31.56 -6.50
N VAL A 655 11.44 -31.59 -5.88
CA VAL A 655 10.91 -32.74 -5.14
C VAL A 655 9.69 -33.37 -5.82
N PRO A 656 9.41 -34.66 -5.59
CA PRO A 656 8.11 -35.26 -5.87
C PRO A 656 6.96 -34.48 -5.21
N ALA A 657 5.74 -34.68 -5.70
CA ALA A 657 4.54 -34.21 -5.01
C ALA A 657 4.25 -35.10 -3.78
N ASP A 658 5.16 -35.05 -2.80
CA ASP A 658 5.06 -35.75 -1.52
C ASP A 658 5.10 -34.75 -0.37
N TYR A 659 4.18 -34.91 0.58
CA TYR A 659 4.05 -33.99 1.70
C TYR A 659 5.24 -34.07 2.67
N ASN A 660 5.74 -35.28 2.94
CA ASN A 660 6.79 -35.48 3.93
C ASN A 660 8.12 -34.92 3.41
N GLU A 661 8.44 -35.09 2.13
CA GLU A 661 9.62 -34.49 1.52
C GLU A 661 9.60 -32.95 1.59
N ILE A 662 8.44 -32.34 1.37
CA ILE A 662 8.29 -30.88 1.51
C ILE A 662 8.50 -30.46 2.97
N VAL A 663 7.93 -31.20 3.92
CA VAL A 663 8.10 -30.94 5.35
C VAL A 663 9.57 -31.03 5.76
N ASP A 664 10.29 -32.04 5.31
CA ASP A 664 11.72 -32.20 5.61
C ASP A 664 12.54 -31.01 5.12
N ILE A 665 12.26 -30.51 3.91
CA ILE A 665 12.92 -29.30 3.37
C ILE A 665 12.58 -28.07 4.21
N VAL A 666 11.30 -27.90 4.58
CA VAL A 666 10.85 -26.78 5.43
C VAL A 666 11.58 -26.78 6.77
N VAL A 667 11.63 -27.93 7.46
CA VAL A 667 12.32 -28.08 8.74
C VAL A 667 13.83 -27.83 8.60
N ASN A 668 14.45 -28.38 7.56
CA ASN A 668 15.88 -28.22 7.32
C ASN A 668 16.25 -26.76 7.01
N PHE A 669 15.41 -26.03 6.29
CA PHE A 669 15.62 -24.61 6.04
C PHE A 669 15.37 -23.78 7.30
N ALA A 670 14.30 -24.05 8.05
CA ALA A 670 13.98 -23.36 9.29
C ALA A 670 15.10 -23.46 10.34
N LYS A 671 15.81 -24.59 10.40
CA LYS A 671 16.98 -24.79 11.27
C LYS A 671 18.25 -24.06 10.81
N LYS A 672 18.34 -23.68 9.53
CA LYS A 672 19.48 -22.96 8.94
C LYS A 672 19.36 -21.45 9.05
N LEU A 673 18.11 -20.93 9.05
CA LEU A 673 17.82 -19.56 9.51
C LEU A 673 18.33 -19.42 10.92
#